data_AF-A0A1H0R9V3-F1
#
_entry.id   AF-A0A1H0R9V3-F1
#
_cell.length_a   1.000
_cell.length_b   1.000
_cell.length_c   1.000
_cell.angle_alpha   90.00
_cell.angle_beta   90.00
_cell.angle_gamma   90.00
#
_symmetry.space_group_name_H-M   'P 1'
#
loop_
_entity.id
_entity.type
_entity.pdbx_description
1 polymer ?
#
loop_
_entity_poly.entity_id
_entity_poly.type
_entity_poly.pdbx_seq_one_letter_code
_entity_poly.pdbx_strand_id
1 'polypeptide(L)'
;MSDSTDATVSESKGECPVAHNRRSHPTEGGGNRDWWPKQLNLRILRKHPVQANPFGGDFDYGKEFLTVDLDELARDVDAVLTDSKDWWPADFGHYGPFMIRMAWHSAGTYRTHDGRGGAGAGMQRFAPLNSWPDNGNLDKARRLLWPVKKKWGRKVSWADLMIFTGNRALETMGLKTFGFAGGRNDVWEPDEDVYWGPETDWLGGDTRYSGERELEAPLAAVQMGLIYVNPEGPNSNPDPLASARDIRETFGRMGMNDEETVALIAGGHTFGKAHGAGDPSLVGSEPEGSLMDAQGFGWISTHGTGKGRDAITSGLEVTWTQKPTKWTNLFFKNLFEFEWELTKSPAGAHQWKPKGDAGANTVPDPEDGTLNRQPMMLTTDLALRVDPIYEPISRRFAEDHEAFAEAFSRAWFKLTHRDMGPIQRYLGPLVPQEELIWQDRLPVRDFELIDASDVAALKAKILATGLSVSQLVKTAWASASSFRQSDKRGGANGARIRLEPQRNWEVNEPDQLARVLPVLEGVQEAFNSSATGGKKVSLADVIVLGGAAAIEQAAKAAGHDVEVPFLAGRTDATQEQTDAESFAVLEPTVDGFRNYGNKATPLPSEYLLIDRANLLGLSAPEMTVLVGGLRVLGANHGGSTAGVLTAKPETLTNDFFINLLDMETEWKSVTEDQENFEGRDRATGAVRWTATRNDLVFGSNSELRAVTEVYASDDASTKFVQDFVSAWNKVMNADRYDV
;
A
#
# COMPACT_ATOMS: atom_id res chain seq x y z
N MET A 1 47.35 49.18 14.84
CA MET A 1 47.46 49.58 13.42
C MET A 1 47.46 48.28 12.64
N SER A 2 46.50 47.93 11.81
CA SER A 2 45.48 48.71 11.11
C SER A 2 44.24 47.84 10.84
N ASP A 3 43.10 48.51 10.80
CA ASP A 3 41.73 48.02 10.60
C ASP A 3 41.41 47.45 9.20
N SER A 4 40.24 46.77 9.15
CA SER A 4 39.24 46.73 8.06
C SER A 4 39.46 45.72 6.92
N THR A 5 38.48 45.04 6.30
CA THR A 5 37.02 44.77 6.45
C THR A 5 36.68 43.72 5.38
N ASP A 6 35.81 42.76 5.66
CA ASP A 6 34.58 42.51 4.87
C ASP A 6 33.91 41.20 5.30
N ALA A 7 32.68 41.36 5.78
CA ALA A 7 31.72 40.29 5.99
C ALA A 7 30.98 40.02 4.67
N THR A 8 30.89 38.75 4.29
CA THR A 8 29.80 38.25 3.45
C THR A 8 28.92 37.36 4.29
N VAL A 9 27.69 37.81 4.51
CA VAL A 9 26.59 37.04 5.08
C VAL A 9 26.21 35.97 4.06
N SER A 10 26.44 34.70 4.35
CA SER A 10 25.82 33.60 3.61
C SER A 10 24.53 33.20 4.31
N GLU A 11 23.44 33.26 3.57
CA GLU A 11 22.12 32.75 3.94
C GLU A 11 22.22 31.34 4.54
N SER A 12 21.71 31.18 5.75
CA SER A 12 21.54 29.89 6.40
C SER A 12 20.48 29.08 5.66
N LYS A 13 20.94 28.11 4.88
CA LYS A 13 20.13 26.94 4.49
C LYS A 13 19.67 26.22 5.76
N GLY A 14 18.51 25.55 5.69
CA GLY A 14 17.86 24.82 6.78
C GLY A 14 18.69 23.69 7.38
N GLU A 15 19.75 24.04 8.09
CA GLU A 15 20.44 23.19 9.05
C GLU A 15 19.62 23.18 10.34
N CYS A 16 19.22 21.98 10.78
CA CYS A 16 18.63 21.77 12.08
C CYS A 16 19.58 22.38 13.14
N PRO A 17 19.12 23.23 14.09
CA PRO A 17 20.00 23.96 15.00
C PRO A 17 20.72 23.07 16.05
N VAL A 18 20.64 21.75 15.90
CA VAL A 18 21.37 20.76 16.68
C VAL A 18 22.72 20.53 16.03
N ALA A 19 23.79 20.86 16.74
CA ALA A 19 25.18 20.77 16.27
C ALA A 19 25.48 19.57 15.36
N HIS A 20 25.72 19.83 14.07
CA HIS A 20 26.19 18.87 13.05
C HIS A 20 27.57 18.24 13.34
N ASN A 21 28.18 18.58 14.49
CA ASN A 21 29.49 18.09 14.91
C ASN A 21 29.42 16.87 15.85
N ARG A 22 28.23 16.36 16.17
CA ARG A 22 28.10 15.11 16.94
C ARG A 22 27.10 14.17 16.29
N ARG A 23 27.34 12.87 16.44
CA ARG A 23 26.30 11.88 16.13
C ARG A 23 25.10 12.09 17.01
N SER A 24 23.92 11.88 16.43
CA SER A 24 22.66 11.84 17.17
C SER A 24 22.73 10.74 18.22
N HIS A 25 22.20 11.02 19.41
CA HIS A 25 21.98 10.00 20.42
C HIS A 25 20.94 8.97 19.90
N PRO A 26 20.92 7.70 20.34
CA PRO A 26 19.92 6.74 19.87
C PRO A 26 18.47 7.19 20.05
N THR A 27 18.17 7.97 21.09
CA THR A 27 16.83 8.57 21.32
C THR A 27 16.53 9.76 20.40
N GLU A 28 17.53 10.30 19.71
CA GLU A 28 17.42 11.34 18.67
C GLU A 28 17.42 10.71 17.25
N GLY A 29 17.28 9.38 17.15
CA GLY A 29 17.29 8.65 15.87
C GLY A 29 18.66 8.19 15.37
N GLY A 30 19.75 8.46 16.11
CA GLY A 30 21.09 8.00 15.73
C GLY A 30 21.24 6.47 15.78
N GLY A 31 22.18 5.92 15.00
CA GLY A 31 22.38 4.47 14.98
C GLY A 31 23.44 3.96 14.03
N ASN A 32 23.48 2.64 13.85
CA ASN A 32 24.49 1.97 13.02
C ASN A 32 24.48 2.42 11.55
N ARG A 33 23.33 2.89 11.03
CA ARG A 33 23.23 3.42 9.66
C ARG A 33 24.06 4.69 9.44
N ASP A 34 24.37 5.45 10.50
CA ASP A 34 25.29 6.60 10.44
C ASP A 34 26.74 6.16 10.14
N TRP A 35 27.09 4.93 10.53
CA TRP A 35 28.38 4.31 10.19
C TRP A 35 28.35 3.56 8.87
N TRP A 36 27.24 2.86 8.61
CA TRP A 36 27.07 1.99 7.44
C TRP A 36 25.74 2.31 6.74
N PRO A 37 25.71 3.35 5.88
CA PRO A 37 24.47 3.78 5.23
C PRO A 37 23.83 2.70 4.34
N LYS A 38 24.64 1.77 3.82
CA LYS A 38 24.24 0.61 3.02
C LYS A 38 23.93 -0.64 3.87
N GLN A 39 23.76 -0.51 5.18
CA GLN A 39 23.30 -1.61 6.02
C GLN A 39 21.83 -1.93 5.70
N LEU A 40 21.51 -3.22 5.52
CA LEU A 40 20.14 -3.68 5.29
C LEU A 40 19.21 -3.29 6.44
N ASN A 41 18.00 -2.84 6.10
CA ASN A 41 17.01 -2.44 7.08
C ASN A 41 16.07 -3.60 7.46
N LEU A 42 16.50 -4.46 8.38
CA LEU A 42 15.65 -5.56 8.88
C LEU A 42 14.54 -5.10 9.84
N ARG A 43 14.43 -3.80 10.15
CA ARG A 43 13.32 -3.29 10.97
C ARG A 43 11.98 -3.42 10.28
N ILE A 44 11.95 -3.34 8.94
CA ILE A 44 10.71 -3.47 8.18
C ILE A 44 10.07 -4.86 8.29
N LEU A 45 10.83 -5.87 8.72
CA LEU A 45 10.34 -7.24 9.00
C LEU A 45 9.78 -7.40 10.43
N ARG A 46 9.77 -6.32 11.22
CA ARG A 46 9.27 -6.28 12.60
C ARG A 46 8.31 -5.09 12.78
N LYS A 47 7.54 -4.79 11.75
CA LYS A 47 6.58 -3.70 11.68
C LYS A 47 5.35 -3.98 12.55
N HIS A 48 4.88 -2.95 13.25
CA HIS A 48 3.73 -3.00 14.17
C HIS A 48 3.83 -4.14 15.19
N PRO A 49 4.97 -4.27 15.90
CA PRO A 49 5.19 -5.38 16.82
C PRO A 49 4.20 -5.29 17.99
N VAL A 50 3.87 -6.42 18.59
CA VAL A 50 2.90 -6.47 19.71
C VAL A 50 3.29 -5.55 20.87
N GLN A 51 4.59 -5.31 21.05
CA GLN A 51 5.14 -4.40 22.07
C GLN A 51 4.77 -2.93 21.82
N ALA A 52 4.54 -2.54 20.57
CA ALA A 52 4.08 -1.19 20.21
C ALA A 52 2.55 -1.05 20.33
N ASN A 53 1.81 -2.16 20.40
CA ASN A 53 0.35 -2.15 20.44
C ASN A 53 -0.19 -2.06 21.89
N PRO A 54 -0.79 -0.93 22.31
CA PRO A 54 -1.34 -0.76 23.65
C PRO A 54 -2.56 -1.64 23.95
N PHE A 55 -3.20 -2.26 22.93
CA PHE A 55 -4.27 -3.24 23.15
C PHE A 55 -3.76 -4.68 23.33
N GLY A 56 -2.46 -4.93 23.10
CA GLY A 56 -1.86 -6.26 23.16
C GLY A 56 -2.21 -7.16 21.95
N GLY A 57 -1.65 -8.37 21.94
CA GLY A 57 -1.75 -9.30 20.81
C GLY A 57 -3.10 -10.01 20.66
N ASP A 58 -3.87 -10.12 21.75
CA ASP A 58 -5.15 -10.83 21.77
C ASP A 58 -6.35 -9.95 21.37
N PHE A 59 -6.11 -8.68 21.05
CA PHE A 59 -7.17 -7.74 20.67
C PHE A 59 -7.70 -8.00 19.27
N ASP A 60 -9.00 -8.28 19.17
CA ASP A 60 -9.72 -8.48 17.92
C ASP A 60 -10.64 -7.29 17.62
N TYR A 61 -10.15 -6.38 16.78
CA TYR A 61 -10.90 -5.20 16.38
C TYR A 61 -12.18 -5.56 15.61
N GLY A 62 -12.15 -6.61 14.79
CA GLY A 62 -13.31 -7.01 14.00
C GLY A 62 -14.50 -7.35 14.89
N LYS A 63 -14.25 -8.12 15.96
CA LYS A 63 -15.27 -8.41 16.99
C LYS A 63 -15.78 -7.14 17.68
N GLU A 64 -14.90 -6.21 18.02
CA GLU A 64 -15.31 -4.96 18.70
C GLU A 64 -16.12 -4.04 17.78
N PHE A 65 -15.71 -3.89 16.52
CA PHE A 65 -16.39 -3.07 15.52
C PHE A 65 -17.79 -3.60 15.19
N LEU A 66 -17.97 -4.92 15.14
CA LEU A 66 -19.29 -5.52 14.94
C LEU A 66 -20.29 -5.20 16.07
N THR A 67 -19.85 -4.67 17.21
CA THR A 67 -20.73 -4.18 18.29
C THR A 67 -21.12 -2.71 18.17
N VAL A 68 -20.65 -2.01 17.14
CA VAL A 68 -20.92 -0.59 16.92
C VAL A 68 -22.31 -0.40 16.31
N ASP A 69 -23.10 0.49 16.91
CA ASP A 69 -24.30 1.03 16.28
C ASP A 69 -23.87 2.13 15.29
N LEU A 70 -23.90 1.80 13.99
CA LEU A 70 -23.48 2.76 12.95
C LEU A 70 -24.43 3.95 12.82
N ASP A 71 -25.70 3.83 13.21
CA ASP A 71 -26.64 4.95 13.19
C ASP A 71 -26.36 5.92 14.35
N GLU A 72 -25.95 5.40 15.52
CA GLU A 72 -25.45 6.24 16.61
C GLU A 72 -24.11 6.90 16.25
N LEU A 73 -23.16 6.15 15.67
CA LEU A 73 -21.89 6.70 15.22
C LEU A 73 -22.10 7.80 14.16
N ALA A 74 -23.02 7.58 13.22
CA ALA A 74 -23.41 8.57 12.22
C ALA A 74 -23.91 9.86 12.88
N ARG A 75 -24.81 9.76 13.88
CA ARG A 75 -25.32 10.94 14.60
C ARG A 75 -24.22 11.71 15.32
N ASP A 76 -23.26 11.03 15.94
CA ASP A 76 -22.14 11.69 16.61
C ASP A 76 -21.22 12.41 15.62
N VAL A 77 -20.95 11.78 14.47
CA VAL A 77 -20.15 12.38 13.39
C VAL A 77 -20.87 13.57 12.77
N ASP A 78 -22.14 13.42 12.41
CA ASP A 78 -22.96 14.47 11.80
C ASP A 78 -23.04 15.71 12.72
N ALA A 79 -23.09 15.51 14.04
CA ALA A 79 -23.03 16.59 15.01
C ALA A 79 -21.71 17.38 14.93
N VAL A 80 -20.56 16.69 14.81
CA VAL A 80 -19.26 17.36 14.62
C VAL A 80 -19.24 18.19 13.35
N LEU A 81 -19.87 17.73 12.26
CA LEU A 81 -19.82 18.41 10.96
C LEU A 81 -20.41 19.83 10.98
N THR A 82 -21.28 20.17 11.94
CA THR A 82 -21.93 21.48 12.06
C THR A 82 -21.63 22.22 13.37
N ASP A 83 -20.89 21.59 14.29
CA ASP A 83 -20.49 22.17 15.57
C ASP A 83 -19.16 22.93 15.43
N SER A 84 -19.22 24.11 14.79
CA SER A 84 -18.08 24.99 14.54
C SER A 84 -17.34 25.35 15.84
N LYS A 85 -16.00 25.29 15.79
CA LYS A 85 -15.11 25.55 16.93
C LYS A 85 -14.33 26.83 16.73
N ASP A 86 -14.28 27.67 17.75
CA ASP A 86 -13.54 28.94 17.71
C ASP A 86 -12.06 28.76 17.36
N TRP A 87 -11.43 27.65 17.76
CA TRP A 87 -10.02 27.38 17.47
C TRP A 87 -9.77 26.98 16.01
N TRP A 88 -10.80 26.55 15.27
CA TRP A 88 -10.74 26.30 13.84
C TRP A 88 -12.14 26.41 13.21
N PRO A 89 -12.65 27.62 12.93
CA PRO A 89 -14.04 27.82 12.50
C PRO A 89 -14.37 27.04 11.21
N ALA A 90 -15.60 26.50 11.14
CA ALA A 90 -16.08 25.80 9.96
C ALA A 90 -16.43 26.78 8.83
N ASP A 91 -15.80 26.61 7.67
CA ASP A 91 -16.22 27.32 6.46
C ASP A 91 -17.69 27.01 6.13
N PHE A 92 -18.44 28.03 5.78
CA PHE A 92 -19.87 27.96 5.45
C PHE A 92 -20.71 27.31 6.56
N GLY A 93 -20.21 27.31 7.80
CA GLY A 93 -20.83 26.64 8.95
C GLY A 93 -20.84 25.11 8.88
N HIS A 94 -20.01 24.48 8.03
CA HIS A 94 -20.02 23.02 7.87
C HIS A 94 -18.62 22.46 7.55
N TYR A 95 -18.08 21.57 8.39
CA TYR A 95 -16.77 20.92 8.17
C TYR A 95 -16.76 19.83 7.10
N GLY A 96 -17.91 19.46 6.55
CA GLY A 96 -18.04 18.39 5.55
C GLY A 96 -16.96 18.40 4.46
N PRO A 97 -16.74 19.50 3.72
CA PRO A 97 -15.72 19.54 2.68
C PRO A 97 -14.30 19.29 3.22
N PHE A 98 -14.00 19.78 4.42
CA PHE A 98 -12.73 19.56 5.10
C PHE A 98 -12.53 18.08 5.49
N MET A 99 -13.60 17.41 5.91
CA MET A 99 -13.58 15.99 6.23
C MET A 99 -13.51 15.09 4.98
N ILE A 100 -14.12 15.51 3.87
CA ILE A 100 -13.96 14.83 2.56
C ILE A 100 -12.50 14.88 2.15
N ARG A 101 -11.85 16.05 2.22
CA ARG A 101 -10.41 16.18 1.96
C ARG A 101 -9.60 15.26 2.88
N MET A 102 -9.89 15.22 4.18
CA MET A 102 -9.19 14.32 5.10
C MET A 102 -9.28 12.85 4.68
N ALA A 103 -10.48 12.37 4.35
CA ALA A 103 -10.70 10.99 3.91
C ALA A 103 -10.05 10.72 2.53
N TRP A 104 -10.17 11.65 1.58
CA TRP A 104 -9.49 11.62 0.27
C TRP A 104 -7.97 11.46 0.46
N HIS A 105 -7.34 12.32 1.25
CA HIS A 105 -5.90 12.28 1.51
C HIS A 105 -5.47 11.05 2.30
N SER A 106 -6.34 10.52 3.16
CA SER A 106 -6.04 9.28 3.89
C SER A 106 -5.97 8.09 2.95
N ALA A 107 -6.89 7.99 1.98
CA ALA A 107 -6.93 6.89 1.02
C ALA A 107 -6.02 7.13 -0.19
N GLY A 108 -5.74 8.39 -0.50
CA GLY A 108 -5.12 8.86 -1.73
C GLY A 108 -3.62 8.59 -1.86
N THR A 109 -2.96 8.00 -0.86
CA THR A 109 -1.52 7.68 -0.96
C THR A 109 -1.25 6.28 -1.53
N TYR A 110 -2.29 5.49 -1.78
CA TYR A 110 -2.19 4.11 -2.25
C TYR A 110 -1.59 4.00 -3.66
N ARG A 111 -0.81 2.94 -3.91
CA ARG A 111 -0.20 2.67 -5.23
C ARG A 111 -0.36 1.22 -5.63
N THR A 112 -0.73 0.97 -6.87
CA THR A 112 -1.01 -0.40 -7.35
C THR A 112 0.23 -1.28 -7.43
N HIS A 113 1.39 -0.71 -7.74
CA HIS A 113 2.63 -1.47 -7.95
C HIS A 113 3.07 -2.28 -6.73
N ASP A 114 2.96 -1.74 -5.51
CA ASP A 114 3.34 -2.44 -4.28
C ASP A 114 2.21 -2.52 -3.23
N GLY A 115 1.05 -1.94 -3.52
CA GLY A 115 -0.12 -1.94 -2.64
C GLY A 115 0.04 -1.11 -1.37
N ARG A 116 1.16 -0.38 -1.22
CA ARG A 116 1.45 0.46 -0.05
C ARG A 116 0.74 1.80 -0.13
N GLY A 117 0.69 2.49 1.01
CA GLY A 117 -0.13 3.68 1.20
C GLY A 117 -1.60 3.32 1.47
N GLY A 118 -2.49 4.29 1.30
CA GLY A 118 -3.91 4.11 1.55
C GLY A 118 -4.35 4.34 3.00
N ALA A 119 -5.63 4.10 3.25
CA ALA A 119 -6.31 4.38 4.51
C ALA A 119 -6.32 3.18 5.48
N GLY A 120 -5.89 2.00 5.04
CA GLY A 120 -6.05 0.72 5.75
C GLY A 120 -5.46 0.65 7.16
N ALA A 121 -4.55 1.55 7.52
CA ALA A 121 -3.89 1.62 8.83
C ALA A 121 -4.00 2.98 9.54
N GLY A 122 -4.68 3.97 8.93
CA GLY A 122 -4.78 5.32 9.47
C GLY A 122 -3.45 6.09 9.52
N MET A 123 -2.55 5.83 8.55
CA MET A 123 -1.19 6.38 8.49
C MET A 123 -1.11 7.91 8.48
N GLN A 124 -2.18 8.60 8.05
CA GLN A 124 -2.23 10.08 8.07
C GLN A 124 -2.02 10.68 9.49
N ARG A 125 -2.09 9.86 10.54
CA ARG A 125 -1.80 10.25 11.93
C ARG A 125 -0.31 10.35 12.25
N PHE A 126 0.56 9.70 11.48
CA PHE A 126 1.98 9.55 11.76
C PHE A 126 2.85 10.19 10.68
N ALA A 127 4.12 10.42 11.01
CA ALA A 127 5.13 10.85 10.05
C ALA A 127 5.33 9.79 8.93
N PRO A 128 5.70 10.18 7.71
CA PRO A 128 5.79 11.57 7.25
C PRO A 128 4.43 12.17 6.87
N LEU A 129 3.38 11.34 6.71
CA LEU A 129 2.11 11.76 6.14
C LEU A 129 1.40 12.85 6.97
N ASN A 130 1.51 12.82 8.30
CA ASN A 130 0.92 13.85 9.16
C ASN A 130 1.49 15.26 8.91
N SER A 131 2.61 15.37 8.19
CA SER A 131 3.41 16.57 7.98
C SER A 131 3.73 16.85 6.50
N TRP A 132 3.23 16.04 5.58
CA TRP A 132 3.29 16.36 4.16
C TRP A 132 2.63 17.72 3.88
N PRO A 133 3.20 18.58 3.01
CA PRO A 133 2.61 19.86 2.66
C PRO A 133 1.16 19.74 2.18
N ASP A 134 0.85 18.72 1.38
CA ASP A 134 -0.50 18.50 0.86
C ASP A 134 -1.48 18.04 1.95
N ASN A 135 -1.00 17.60 3.12
CA ASN A 135 -1.80 17.32 4.31
C ASN A 135 -1.92 18.53 5.26
N GLY A 136 -1.51 19.72 4.81
CA GLY A 136 -1.62 20.97 5.55
C GLY A 136 -2.99 21.14 6.20
N ASN A 137 -2.98 21.49 7.49
CA ASN A 137 -4.14 21.65 8.37
C ASN A 137 -5.00 20.38 8.63
N LEU A 138 -4.72 19.21 8.04
CA LEU A 138 -5.51 18.00 8.34
C LEU A 138 -5.28 17.47 9.77
N ASP A 139 -4.24 17.94 10.47
CA ASP A 139 -4.11 17.80 11.92
C ASP A 139 -5.30 18.41 12.68
N LYS A 140 -5.86 19.53 12.18
CA LYS A 140 -7.08 20.15 12.72
C LYS A 140 -8.31 19.28 12.44
N ALA A 141 -8.44 18.74 11.23
CA ALA A 141 -9.54 17.83 10.85
C ALA A 141 -9.59 16.61 11.77
N ARG A 142 -8.44 15.93 11.95
CA ARG A 142 -8.34 14.78 12.85
C ARG A 142 -8.66 15.14 14.30
N ARG A 143 -8.23 16.31 14.77
CA ARG A 143 -8.52 16.76 16.14
C ARG A 143 -10.01 17.07 16.37
N LEU A 144 -10.73 17.59 15.38
CA LEU A 144 -12.18 17.80 15.46
C LEU A 144 -12.94 16.48 15.72
N LEU A 145 -12.41 15.34 15.27
CA LEU A 145 -12.99 14.01 15.47
C LEU A 145 -12.61 13.34 16.79
N TRP A 146 -11.70 13.93 17.58
CA TRP A 146 -11.30 13.38 18.88
C TRP A 146 -12.48 13.09 19.83
N PRO A 147 -13.50 13.95 19.98
CA PRO A 147 -14.64 13.65 20.83
C PRO A 147 -15.38 12.36 20.43
N VAL A 148 -15.51 12.09 19.12
CA VAL A 148 -16.12 10.85 18.60
C VAL A 148 -15.22 9.66 18.91
N LYS A 149 -13.92 9.74 18.57
CA LYS A 149 -12.96 8.67 18.88
C LYS A 149 -12.93 8.36 20.38
N LYS A 150 -12.97 9.39 21.23
CA LYS A 150 -12.98 9.26 22.69
C LYS A 150 -14.24 8.51 23.17
N LYS A 151 -15.41 8.82 22.61
CA LYS A 151 -16.68 8.14 22.95
C LYS A 151 -16.65 6.67 22.55
N TRP A 152 -16.21 6.37 21.33
CA TRP A 152 -16.26 5.01 20.77
C TRP A 152 -15.05 4.13 21.16
N GLY A 153 -13.97 4.75 21.64
CA GLY A 153 -12.82 4.05 22.20
C GLY A 153 -12.24 3.03 21.23
N ARG A 154 -12.02 1.80 21.70
CA ARG A 154 -11.44 0.71 20.91
C ARG A 154 -12.38 0.12 19.85
N LYS A 155 -13.68 0.42 19.91
CA LYS A 155 -14.68 -0.16 18.99
C LYS A 155 -14.61 0.43 17.59
N VAL A 156 -14.08 1.65 17.46
CA VAL A 156 -13.91 2.33 16.17
C VAL A 156 -12.46 2.79 16.09
N SER A 157 -11.71 2.27 15.12
CA SER A 157 -10.35 2.69 14.83
C SER A 157 -10.33 4.11 14.25
N TRP A 158 -9.21 4.80 14.33
CA TRP A 158 -9.03 6.05 13.60
C TRP A 158 -9.09 5.83 12.09
N ALA A 159 -8.53 4.73 11.60
CA ALA A 159 -8.58 4.36 10.19
C ALA A 159 -10.02 4.32 9.66
N ASP A 160 -10.93 3.62 10.36
CA ASP A 160 -12.35 3.58 9.97
C ASP A 160 -13.05 4.92 10.23
N LEU A 161 -12.77 5.60 11.34
CA LEU A 161 -13.42 6.88 11.67
C LEU A 161 -13.14 7.97 10.63
N MET A 162 -11.90 8.06 10.12
CA MET A 162 -11.55 9.07 9.12
C MET A 162 -12.35 8.87 7.82
N ILE A 163 -12.45 7.61 7.36
CA ILE A 163 -13.21 7.27 6.15
C ILE A 163 -14.72 7.41 6.36
N PHE A 164 -15.24 6.90 7.48
CA PHE A 164 -16.65 7.00 7.82
C PHE A 164 -17.11 8.46 7.88
N THR A 165 -16.26 9.35 8.44
CA THR A 165 -16.54 10.80 8.48
C THR A 165 -16.61 11.40 7.07
N GLY A 166 -15.73 11.01 6.15
CA GLY A 166 -15.80 11.42 4.74
C GLY A 166 -17.11 10.99 4.07
N ASN A 167 -17.55 9.74 4.29
CA ASN A 167 -18.85 9.25 3.81
C ASN A 167 -20.02 10.06 4.40
N ARG A 168 -20.04 10.26 5.72
CA ARG A 168 -21.09 11.05 6.38
C ARG A 168 -21.13 12.48 5.85
N ALA A 169 -19.98 13.11 5.63
CA ALA A 169 -19.90 14.45 5.07
C ALA A 169 -20.53 14.55 3.68
N LEU A 170 -20.34 13.57 2.80
CA LEU A 170 -21.01 13.51 1.50
C LEU A 170 -22.53 13.41 1.67
N GLU A 171 -22.99 12.53 2.57
CA GLU A 171 -24.42 12.28 2.79
C GLU A 171 -25.15 13.46 3.41
N THR A 172 -24.57 14.12 4.43
CA THR A 172 -25.20 15.30 5.05
C THR A 172 -25.27 16.48 4.10
N MET A 173 -24.38 16.53 3.10
CA MET A 173 -24.40 17.54 2.03
C MET A 173 -25.22 17.11 0.81
N GLY A 174 -25.91 15.97 0.86
CA GLY A 174 -26.94 15.59 -0.11
C GLY A 174 -26.50 14.61 -1.20
N LEU A 175 -25.33 14.00 -1.09
CA LEU A 175 -24.91 12.90 -1.98
C LEU A 175 -25.02 11.56 -1.27
N LYS A 176 -25.87 10.67 -1.79
CA LYS A 176 -25.94 9.29 -1.31
C LYS A 176 -24.66 8.54 -1.70
N THR A 177 -23.96 7.96 -0.72
CA THR A 177 -22.78 7.12 -0.99
C THR A 177 -23.20 5.73 -1.45
N PHE A 178 -22.29 5.01 -2.12
CA PHE A 178 -22.53 3.64 -2.55
C PHE A 178 -22.63 2.66 -1.35
N GLY A 179 -21.89 2.95 -0.28
CA GLY A 179 -21.91 2.24 1.00
C GLY A 179 -20.63 2.47 1.79
N PHE A 180 -20.45 1.69 2.86
CA PHE A 180 -19.27 1.77 3.75
C PHE A 180 -18.97 0.40 4.36
N ALA A 181 -17.68 0.10 4.53
CA ALA A 181 -17.20 -1.01 5.34
C ALA A 181 -16.17 -0.54 6.37
N GLY A 182 -16.32 -0.99 7.61
CA GLY A 182 -15.25 -0.98 8.61
C GLY A 182 -14.39 -2.24 8.54
N GLY A 183 -13.41 -2.34 9.45
CA GLY A 183 -12.47 -3.45 9.53
C GLY A 183 -11.01 -3.06 9.36
N ARG A 184 -10.70 -1.75 9.34
CA ARG A 184 -9.31 -1.25 9.30
C ARG A 184 -8.75 -1.19 10.72
N ASN A 185 -7.72 -1.97 11.00
CA ASN A 185 -7.04 -1.92 12.29
C ASN A 185 -6.21 -0.64 12.42
N ASP A 186 -6.26 -0.01 13.59
CA ASP A 186 -5.26 1.01 13.91
C ASP A 186 -3.89 0.36 14.14
N VAL A 187 -2.85 1.11 13.79
CA VAL A 187 -1.48 0.83 14.19
C VAL A 187 -0.89 1.99 14.99
N TRP A 188 0.33 1.80 15.47
CA TRP A 188 0.90 2.57 16.59
C TRP A 188 2.26 3.19 16.31
N GLU A 189 2.81 2.96 15.13
CA GLU A 189 4.06 3.53 14.63
C GLU A 189 3.90 3.83 13.13
N PRO A 190 4.75 4.69 12.54
CA PRO A 190 4.73 4.93 11.11
C PRO A 190 5.21 3.73 10.30
N ASP A 191 4.73 3.64 9.06
CA ASP A 191 5.21 2.68 8.06
C ASP A 191 6.55 3.18 7.47
N GLU A 192 7.68 2.68 7.99
CA GLU A 192 9.04 2.98 7.48
C GLU A 192 9.45 2.14 6.26
N ASP A 193 8.54 1.32 5.73
CA ASP A 193 8.73 0.43 4.58
C ASP A 193 8.23 1.01 3.25
N VAL A 194 7.72 2.25 3.25
CA VAL A 194 7.21 2.89 2.04
C VAL A 194 8.30 3.76 1.39
N TYR A 195 8.65 3.44 0.15
CA TYR A 195 9.47 4.32 -0.70
C TYR A 195 8.61 5.41 -1.33
N TRP A 196 8.60 6.59 -0.70
CA TRP A 196 7.86 7.79 -1.15
C TRP A 196 8.57 8.59 -2.25
N GLY A 197 9.84 8.28 -2.51
CA GLY A 197 10.68 8.92 -3.52
C GLY A 197 12.10 9.17 -3.02
N PRO A 198 13.03 9.47 -3.92
CA PRO A 198 14.44 9.69 -3.61
C PRO A 198 14.76 11.11 -3.09
N GLU A 199 13.78 12.01 -3.11
CA GLU A 199 14.00 13.43 -2.80
C GLU A 199 14.37 13.67 -1.33
N THR A 200 15.12 14.75 -1.10
CA THR A 200 15.50 15.21 0.24
C THR A 200 14.79 16.49 0.67
N ASP A 201 13.98 17.07 -0.23
CA ASP A 201 13.19 18.28 -0.02
C ASP A 201 11.71 18.04 -0.36
N TRP A 202 10.80 18.69 0.35
CA TRP A 202 9.38 18.68 0.02
C TRP A 202 9.08 19.53 -1.22
N LEU A 203 8.21 19.06 -2.11
CA LEU A 203 7.76 19.77 -3.32
C LEU A 203 8.88 20.23 -4.27
N GLY A 204 10.10 19.72 -4.09
CA GLY A 204 11.30 20.14 -4.79
C GLY A 204 12.25 18.98 -5.08
N GLY A 205 13.35 19.28 -5.78
CA GLY A 205 14.40 18.29 -6.05
C GLY A 205 13.92 17.10 -6.90
N ASP A 206 13.03 17.34 -7.86
CA ASP A 206 12.26 16.36 -8.65
C ASP A 206 13.15 15.33 -9.42
N THR A 207 13.69 14.35 -8.69
CA THR A 207 14.60 13.30 -9.18
C THR A 207 13.88 11.99 -9.52
N ARG A 208 12.57 11.93 -9.29
CA ARG A 208 11.69 10.80 -9.60
C ARG A 208 11.35 10.61 -11.09
N TYR A 209 11.81 11.51 -11.95
CA TYR A 209 11.54 11.42 -13.39
C TYR A 209 12.79 10.99 -14.16
N SER A 210 12.59 10.10 -15.13
CA SER A 210 13.56 9.80 -16.18
C SER A 210 13.04 10.24 -17.56
N GLY A 211 13.96 10.36 -18.53
CA GLY A 211 13.60 10.78 -19.88
C GLY A 211 12.93 12.16 -19.91
N GLU A 212 11.81 12.28 -20.63
CA GLU A 212 11.07 13.54 -20.73
C GLU A 212 10.13 13.78 -19.53
N ARG A 213 9.46 12.73 -19.03
CA ARG A 213 8.51 12.78 -17.89
C ARG A 213 8.03 11.38 -17.48
N GLU A 214 8.91 10.38 -17.51
CA GLU A 214 8.57 9.02 -17.08
C GLU A 214 8.73 8.93 -15.56
N LEU A 215 7.62 8.76 -14.83
CA LEU A 215 7.63 8.68 -13.38
C LEU A 215 8.22 7.34 -12.92
N GLU A 216 9.20 7.37 -12.02
CA GLU A 216 9.83 6.19 -11.44
C GLU A 216 8.76 5.29 -10.79
N ALA A 217 8.65 4.03 -11.23
CA ALA A 217 7.87 3.04 -10.50
C ALA A 217 8.61 2.66 -9.21
N PRO A 218 7.92 2.50 -8.06
CA PRO A 218 6.46 2.40 -7.89
C PRO A 218 5.71 3.72 -7.55
N LEU A 219 6.33 4.90 -7.72
CA LEU A 219 5.73 6.19 -7.32
C LEU A 219 4.44 6.49 -8.08
N ALA A 220 3.50 7.18 -7.41
CA ALA A 220 2.18 7.54 -7.94
C ALA A 220 1.81 9.02 -7.69
N ALA A 221 2.79 9.85 -7.31
CA ALA A 221 2.63 11.28 -7.14
C ALA A 221 3.73 12.02 -7.91
N VAL A 222 3.45 13.21 -8.41
CA VAL A 222 4.39 13.98 -9.23
C VAL A 222 5.46 14.72 -8.45
N GLN A 223 5.30 14.90 -7.13
CA GLN A 223 6.29 15.54 -6.26
C GLN A 223 6.23 14.93 -4.85
N MET A 224 7.36 15.00 -4.14
CA MET A 224 7.46 14.55 -2.76
C MET A 224 6.57 15.41 -1.87
N GLY A 225 5.69 14.80 -1.08
CA GLY A 225 4.77 15.51 -0.20
C GLY A 225 3.42 15.88 -0.80
N LEU A 226 3.14 15.51 -2.06
CA LEU A 226 1.82 15.59 -2.69
C LEU A 226 1.11 14.25 -2.67
N ILE A 227 -0.24 14.27 -2.66
CA ILE A 227 -1.04 13.05 -2.83
C ILE A 227 -0.98 12.57 -4.29
N TYR A 228 -1.27 13.45 -5.27
CA TYR A 228 -1.28 13.10 -6.70
C TYR A 228 -0.44 14.07 -7.53
N VAL A 229 -1.00 15.25 -7.82
CA VAL A 229 -0.47 16.22 -8.79
C VAL A 229 -0.35 17.61 -8.16
N ASN A 230 0.48 18.47 -8.75
CA ASN A 230 0.56 19.87 -8.34
C ASN A 230 -0.68 20.64 -8.85
N PRO A 231 -1.47 21.27 -7.96
CA PRO A 231 -2.72 21.95 -8.35
C PRO A 231 -2.50 23.22 -9.21
N GLU A 232 -1.30 23.80 -9.19
CA GLU A 232 -0.92 24.91 -10.07
C GLU A 232 -0.55 24.44 -11.49
N GLY A 233 -0.32 23.13 -11.67
CA GLY A 233 0.18 22.49 -12.89
C GLY A 233 1.63 21.99 -12.76
N PRO A 234 2.14 21.23 -13.74
CA PRO A 234 3.48 20.63 -13.69
C PRO A 234 4.59 21.64 -13.34
N ASN A 235 5.33 21.42 -12.26
CA ASN A 235 6.37 22.35 -11.77
C ASN A 235 5.85 23.80 -11.56
N SER A 236 4.61 23.93 -11.08
CA SER A 236 3.88 25.20 -10.94
C SER A 236 3.71 26.00 -12.24
N ASN A 237 3.86 25.36 -13.41
CA ASN A 237 3.50 25.94 -14.70
C ASN A 237 1.99 25.73 -14.97
N PRO A 238 1.18 26.79 -15.11
CA PRO A 238 -0.27 26.70 -15.27
C PRO A 238 -0.70 26.26 -16.68
N ASP A 239 -0.31 25.05 -17.05
CA ASP A 239 -0.68 24.37 -18.29
C ASP A 239 -1.69 23.25 -17.99
N PRO A 240 -2.99 23.46 -18.30
CA PRO A 240 -4.02 22.46 -18.05
C PRO A 240 -3.85 21.16 -18.84
N LEU A 241 -3.30 21.21 -20.07
CA LEU A 241 -3.09 20.00 -20.88
C LEU A 241 -1.95 19.16 -20.31
N ALA A 242 -0.85 19.81 -19.91
CA ALA A 242 0.24 19.11 -19.23
C ALA A 242 -0.22 18.54 -17.89
N SER A 243 -1.08 19.26 -17.16
CA SER A 243 -1.70 18.76 -15.94
C SER A 243 -2.57 17.52 -16.17
N ALA A 244 -3.30 17.43 -17.29
CA ALA A 244 -4.13 16.26 -17.60
C ALA A 244 -3.30 14.98 -17.76
N ARG A 245 -2.11 15.08 -18.37
CA ARG A 245 -1.16 13.96 -18.48
C ARG A 245 -0.74 13.44 -17.10
N ASP A 246 -0.36 14.35 -16.22
CA ASP A 246 0.06 14.01 -14.85
C ASP A 246 -1.09 13.43 -14.02
N ILE A 247 -2.30 13.98 -14.17
CA ILE A 247 -3.51 13.45 -13.53
C ILE A 247 -3.73 12.00 -13.97
N ARG A 248 -3.72 11.73 -15.28
CA ARG A 248 -3.93 10.37 -15.81
C ARG A 248 -2.89 9.38 -15.32
N GLU A 249 -1.62 9.75 -15.37
CA GLU A 249 -0.51 8.90 -14.92
C GLU A 249 -0.66 8.54 -13.44
N THR A 250 -0.85 9.54 -12.58
CA THR A 250 -0.92 9.34 -11.13
C THR A 250 -2.17 8.58 -10.72
N PHE A 251 -3.35 8.95 -11.22
CA PHE A 251 -4.59 8.22 -10.92
C PHE A 251 -4.57 6.78 -11.45
N GLY A 252 -4.00 6.54 -12.64
CA GLY A 252 -3.80 5.20 -13.19
C GLY A 252 -2.92 4.32 -12.28
N ARG A 253 -1.80 4.87 -11.78
CA ARG A 253 -0.94 4.19 -10.78
C ARG A 253 -1.59 3.99 -9.42
N MET A 254 -2.72 4.64 -9.18
CA MET A 254 -3.56 4.42 -8.00
C MET A 254 -4.79 3.57 -8.29
N GLY A 255 -4.89 2.99 -9.50
CA GLY A 255 -5.96 2.08 -9.90
C GLY A 255 -7.27 2.78 -10.23
N MET A 256 -7.23 4.04 -10.67
CA MET A 256 -8.39 4.78 -11.16
C MET A 256 -8.31 4.98 -12.67
N ASN A 257 -9.39 4.66 -13.38
CA ASN A 257 -9.51 4.94 -14.81
C ASN A 257 -9.92 6.40 -15.08
N ASP A 258 -10.04 6.79 -16.35
CA ASP A 258 -10.37 8.17 -16.72
C ASP A 258 -11.74 8.65 -16.22
N GLU A 259 -12.77 7.78 -16.24
CA GLU A 259 -14.11 8.12 -15.75
C GLU A 259 -14.14 8.28 -14.23
N GLU A 260 -13.51 7.34 -13.51
CA GLU A 260 -13.35 7.40 -12.05
C GLU A 260 -12.56 8.66 -11.64
N THR A 261 -11.53 9.03 -12.42
CA THR A 261 -10.70 10.21 -12.18
C THR A 261 -11.49 11.51 -12.32
N VAL A 262 -12.20 11.69 -13.44
CA VAL A 262 -13.06 12.87 -13.66
C VAL A 262 -14.14 12.94 -12.58
N ALA A 263 -14.78 11.81 -12.26
CA ALA A 263 -15.80 11.75 -11.24
C ALA A 263 -15.24 12.19 -9.89
N LEU A 264 -14.12 11.62 -9.43
CA LEU A 264 -13.51 11.92 -8.13
C LEU A 264 -13.09 13.39 -8.00
N ILE A 265 -12.42 13.96 -9.00
CA ILE A 265 -11.95 15.35 -8.96
C ILE A 265 -13.17 16.29 -8.93
N ALA A 266 -14.07 16.18 -9.90
CA ALA A 266 -15.23 17.07 -9.97
C ALA A 266 -16.18 16.89 -8.78
N GLY A 267 -16.35 15.67 -8.28
CA GLY A 267 -17.24 15.38 -7.16
C GLY A 267 -16.67 15.86 -5.84
N GLY A 268 -15.35 15.74 -5.64
CA GLY A 268 -14.65 16.35 -4.50
C GLY A 268 -14.74 17.88 -4.54
N HIS A 269 -14.43 18.49 -5.69
CA HIS A 269 -14.43 19.94 -5.89
C HIS A 269 -15.83 20.55 -6.07
N THR A 270 -16.88 19.74 -6.04
CA THR A 270 -18.26 20.25 -5.86
C THR A 270 -18.42 20.90 -4.48
N PHE A 271 -17.58 20.52 -3.52
CA PHE A 271 -17.63 20.95 -2.13
C PHE A 271 -16.46 21.85 -1.73
N GLY A 272 -16.71 22.76 -0.79
CA GLY A 272 -15.69 23.51 -0.06
C GLY A 272 -14.92 24.54 -0.87
N LYS A 273 -13.69 24.78 -0.41
CA LYS A 273 -12.74 25.77 -0.93
C LYS A 273 -11.30 25.36 -0.63
N ALA A 274 -10.35 25.95 -1.36
CA ALA A 274 -8.94 26.03 -0.99
C ALA A 274 -8.66 27.27 -0.13
N HIS A 275 -7.52 27.29 0.58
CA HIS A 275 -7.13 28.37 1.50
C HIS A 275 -5.75 28.94 1.18
N GLY A 276 -5.72 30.24 0.87
CA GLY A 276 -4.54 30.99 0.45
C GLY A 276 -4.68 32.47 0.77
N ALA A 277 -5.15 32.79 1.98
CA ALA A 277 -5.54 34.13 2.39
C ALA A 277 -4.43 35.20 2.34
N GLY A 278 -3.16 34.79 2.40
CA GLY A 278 -2.03 35.73 2.40
C GLY A 278 -0.67 35.06 2.31
N ASP A 279 0.35 35.78 2.76
CA ASP A 279 1.76 35.39 2.64
C ASP A 279 2.05 34.02 3.31
N PRO A 280 2.49 33.01 2.53
CA PRO A 280 2.77 31.67 3.06
C PRO A 280 3.95 31.65 4.03
N SER A 281 4.84 32.66 4.01
CA SER A 281 5.95 32.75 4.98
C SER A 281 5.50 32.99 6.43
N LEU A 282 4.22 33.36 6.63
CA LEU A 282 3.61 33.53 7.94
C LEU A 282 3.07 32.22 8.53
N VAL A 283 3.13 31.12 7.78
CA VAL A 283 2.73 29.77 8.22
C VAL A 283 3.93 29.11 8.90
N GLY A 284 3.78 28.74 10.16
CA GLY A 284 4.81 28.02 10.91
C GLY A 284 5.00 26.57 10.47
N SER A 285 5.93 25.88 11.12
CA SER A 285 6.31 24.49 10.80
C SER A 285 5.13 23.51 10.88
N GLU A 286 5.21 22.49 10.03
CA GLU A 286 4.40 21.27 10.03
C GLU A 286 4.46 20.52 11.38
N PRO A 287 3.51 19.59 11.68
CA PRO A 287 3.39 18.98 13.01
C PRO A 287 4.67 18.38 13.59
N GLU A 288 5.46 17.65 12.79
CA GLU A 288 6.73 17.03 13.26
C GLU A 288 7.85 18.07 13.49
N GLY A 289 7.77 19.24 12.86
CA GLY A 289 8.68 20.36 13.06
C GLY A 289 8.17 21.39 14.08
N SER A 290 6.98 21.21 14.64
CA SER A 290 6.34 22.20 15.49
C SER A 290 6.86 22.20 16.92
N LEU A 291 6.53 23.25 17.67
CA LEU A 291 6.87 23.35 19.08
C LEU A 291 6.04 22.37 19.92
N MET A 292 6.61 21.91 21.03
CA MET A 292 5.97 20.94 21.93
C MET A 292 4.61 21.42 22.47
N ASP A 293 4.46 22.72 22.73
CA ASP A 293 3.22 23.32 23.22
C ASP A 293 2.11 23.40 22.15
N ALA A 294 2.43 23.18 20.87
CA ALA A 294 1.44 22.96 19.82
C ALA A 294 0.72 21.61 19.97
N GLN A 295 1.21 20.70 20.81
CA GLN A 295 0.53 19.44 21.16
C GLN A 295 0.08 18.63 19.93
N GLY A 296 0.99 18.47 18.96
CA GLY A 296 0.77 17.73 17.71
C GLY A 296 -0.01 18.48 16.64
N PHE A 297 -0.23 19.79 16.81
CA PHE A 297 -0.64 20.67 15.72
C PHE A 297 0.57 21.25 14.99
N GLY A 298 0.39 21.60 13.72
CA GLY A 298 1.37 22.32 12.90
C GLY A 298 0.72 23.44 12.08
N TRP A 299 1.49 24.05 11.19
CA TRP A 299 1.06 25.11 10.27
C TRP A 299 0.34 26.27 10.96
N ILE A 300 0.80 26.61 12.17
CA ILE A 300 0.22 27.71 12.95
C ILE A 300 0.57 29.01 12.22
N SER A 301 -0.45 29.70 11.72
CA SER A 301 -0.29 30.92 10.93
C SER A 301 -0.37 32.17 11.80
N THR A 302 0.52 33.13 11.52
CA THR A 302 0.50 34.48 12.09
C THR A 302 -0.20 35.50 11.19
N HIS A 303 -0.71 35.07 10.03
CA HIS A 303 -1.52 35.89 9.14
C HIS A 303 -2.90 36.14 9.76
N GLY A 304 -3.23 37.40 10.05
CA GLY A 304 -4.50 37.77 10.68
C GLY A 304 -4.75 36.98 11.97
N THR A 305 -5.86 36.24 12.02
CA THR A 305 -6.20 35.32 13.12
C THR A 305 -5.64 33.89 12.95
N GLY A 306 -5.06 33.58 11.79
CA GLY A 306 -4.49 32.28 11.44
C GLY A 306 -5.52 31.17 11.14
N LYS A 307 -6.81 31.51 11.08
CA LYS A 307 -7.94 30.58 10.91
C LYS A 307 -9.12 31.27 10.22
N GLY A 308 -10.16 30.53 9.86
CA GLY A 308 -11.33 31.10 9.16
C GLY A 308 -10.93 31.79 7.85
N ARG A 309 -11.36 33.03 7.64
CA ARG A 309 -10.97 33.87 6.49
C ARG A 309 -9.47 34.05 6.30
N ASP A 310 -8.70 33.97 7.38
CA ASP A 310 -7.24 34.15 7.36
C ASP A 310 -6.47 32.81 7.23
N ALA A 311 -7.18 31.69 7.04
CA ALA A 311 -6.54 30.40 6.90
C ALA A 311 -5.67 30.32 5.63
N ILE A 312 -4.52 29.66 5.76
CA ILE A 312 -3.61 29.34 4.65
C ILE A 312 -3.32 27.84 4.74
N THR A 313 -3.54 27.12 3.65
CA THR A 313 -3.29 25.68 3.52
C THR A 313 -2.42 25.39 2.31
N SER A 314 -2.96 25.52 1.11
CA SER A 314 -2.25 25.24 -0.15
C SER A 314 -1.65 26.50 -0.79
N GLY A 315 -2.02 27.69 -0.29
CA GLY A 315 -1.71 28.96 -0.96
C GLY A 315 -2.69 29.32 -2.08
N LEU A 316 -3.60 28.42 -2.47
CA LEU A 316 -4.67 28.70 -3.44
C LEU A 316 -5.92 29.21 -2.72
N GLU A 317 -6.63 30.19 -3.28
CA GLU A 317 -7.84 30.77 -2.69
C GLU A 317 -9.00 30.61 -3.68
N VAL A 318 -9.51 29.37 -3.75
CA VAL A 318 -10.49 28.92 -4.74
C VAL A 318 -11.75 28.43 -4.05
N THR A 319 -12.93 28.90 -4.47
CA THR A 319 -14.21 28.30 -4.12
C THR A 319 -14.92 27.94 -5.42
N TRP A 320 -15.17 26.67 -5.65
CA TRP A 320 -15.61 26.17 -6.96
C TRP A 320 -17.08 26.46 -7.28
N THR A 321 -17.94 26.43 -6.27
CA THR A 321 -19.39 26.48 -6.45
C THR A 321 -20.06 27.52 -5.56
N GLN A 322 -21.25 27.96 -5.98
CA GLN A 322 -22.10 28.88 -5.21
C GLN A 322 -22.76 28.19 -4.00
N LYS A 323 -22.67 26.85 -3.91
CA LYS A 323 -23.21 26.03 -2.82
C LYS A 323 -22.17 25.05 -2.30
N PRO A 324 -21.09 25.51 -1.64
CA PRO A 324 -19.93 24.68 -1.27
C PRO A 324 -20.26 23.54 -0.28
N THR A 325 -21.44 23.55 0.33
CA THR A 325 -21.88 22.54 1.30
C THR A 325 -23.08 21.73 0.79
N LYS A 326 -23.27 21.66 -0.54
CA LYS A 326 -24.35 20.89 -1.16
C LYS A 326 -23.87 20.17 -2.42
N TRP A 327 -24.29 18.92 -2.57
CA TRP A 327 -24.12 18.18 -3.82
C TRP A 327 -24.93 18.85 -4.93
N THR A 328 -24.23 19.31 -5.97
CA THR A 328 -24.81 20.03 -7.11
C THR A 328 -23.97 19.81 -8.35
N ASN A 329 -24.54 20.05 -9.53
CA ASN A 329 -23.77 20.04 -10.77
C ASN A 329 -23.08 21.39 -11.09
N LEU A 330 -22.91 22.25 -10.08
CA LEU A 330 -22.40 23.62 -10.28
C LEU A 330 -20.92 23.65 -10.66
N PHE A 331 -20.12 22.66 -10.26
CA PHE A 331 -18.71 22.54 -10.67
C PHE A 331 -18.60 22.49 -12.20
N PHE A 332 -19.27 21.53 -12.85
CA PHE A 332 -19.24 21.40 -14.30
C PHE A 332 -19.93 22.56 -15.01
N LYS A 333 -21.06 23.05 -14.45
CA LYS A 333 -21.73 24.24 -15.00
C LYS A 333 -20.77 25.43 -15.06
N ASN A 334 -20.08 25.75 -13.96
CA ASN A 334 -19.11 26.84 -13.93
C ASN A 334 -17.93 26.56 -14.87
N LEU A 335 -17.41 25.33 -14.89
CA LEU A 335 -16.28 24.92 -15.73
C LEU A 335 -16.52 25.21 -17.22
N PHE A 336 -17.72 24.91 -17.73
CA PHE A 336 -18.08 25.07 -19.15
C PHE A 336 -18.77 26.39 -19.50
N GLU A 337 -19.48 27.04 -18.57
CA GLU A 337 -20.22 28.28 -18.84
C GLU A 337 -19.30 29.51 -18.89
N PHE A 338 -18.22 29.52 -18.11
CA PHE A 338 -17.27 30.63 -18.08
C PHE A 338 -16.07 30.40 -19.00
N GLU A 339 -15.56 31.50 -19.55
CA GLU A 339 -14.19 31.55 -20.07
C GLU A 339 -13.25 31.92 -18.92
N TRP A 340 -12.08 31.28 -18.88
CA TRP A 340 -11.16 31.38 -17.74
C TRP A 340 -9.91 32.19 -18.09
N GLU A 341 -9.46 33.04 -17.17
CA GLU A 341 -8.19 33.76 -17.29
C GLU A 341 -7.30 33.52 -16.06
N LEU A 342 -5.99 33.37 -16.32
CA LEU A 342 -4.99 33.13 -15.30
C LEU A 342 -4.88 34.34 -14.37
N THR A 343 -4.86 34.08 -13.07
CA THR A 343 -4.66 35.08 -12.03
C THR A 343 -3.78 34.51 -10.91
N LYS A 344 -3.56 35.31 -9.86
CA LYS A 344 -2.81 34.92 -8.69
C LYS A 344 -3.70 34.97 -7.44
N SER A 345 -3.53 34.02 -6.53
CA SER A 345 -4.11 34.08 -5.19
C SER A 345 -3.47 35.20 -4.37
N PRO A 346 -4.06 35.58 -3.20
CA PRO A 346 -3.40 36.48 -2.26
C PRO A 346 -2.02 35.98 -1.79
N ALA A 347 -1.80 34.66 -1.80
CA ALA A 347 -0.50 34.03 -1.50
C ALA A 347 0.46 33.97 -2.71
N GLY A 348 0.04 34.41 -3.90
CA GLY A 348 0.85 34.40 -5.12
C GLY A 348 0.83 33.10 -5.93
N ALA A 349 -0.05 32.14 -5.61
CA ALA A 349 -0.21 30.90 -6.36
C ALA A 349 -1.01 31.09 -7.66
N HIS A 350 -0.69 30.34 -8.71
CA HIS A 350 -1.43 30.33 -9.98
C HIS A 350 -2.81 29.69 -9.83
N GLN A 351 -3.84 30.43 -10.23
CA GLN A 351 -5.23 29.96 -10.24
C GLN A 351 -6.03 30.66 -11.34
N TRP A 352 -7.28 30.26 -11.55
CA TRP A 352 -8.09 30.75 -12.68
C TRP A 352 -9.37 31.41 -12.20
N LYS A 353 -9.65 32.59 -12.74
CA LYS A 353 -10.91 33.31 -12.51
C LYS A 353 -11.74 33.41 -13.80
N PRO A 354 -13.06 33.58 -13.70
CA PRO A 354 -13.88 33.88 -14.87
C PRO A 354 -13.46 35.22 -15.50
N LYS A 355 -13.37 35.24 -16.83
CA LYS A 355 -12.96 36.42 -17.60
C LYS A 355 -13.98 37.54 -17.48
N GLY A 356 -13.50 38.77 -17.32
CA GLY A 356 -14.35 39.96 -17.23
C GLY A 356 -15.23 40.00 -15.98
N ASP A 357 -14.77 39.37 -14.90
CA ASP A 357 -15.46 39.28 -13.60
C ASP A 357 -16.86 38.65 -13.70
N ALA A 358 -17.03 37.72 -14.65
CA ALA A 358 -18.22 36.90 -14.75
C ALA A 358 -18.43 36.10 -13.44
N GLY A 359 -19.70 35.97 -13.01
CA GLY A 359 -20.00 35.29 -11.76
C GLY A 359 -19.59 36.06 -10.48
N ALA A 360 -19.21 37.33 -10.57
CA ALA A 360 -19.00 38.19 -9.39
C ALA A 360 -20.24 38.23 -8.48
N ASN A 361 -20.02 38.27 -7.17
CA ASN A 361 -21.06 38.30 -6.14
C ASN A 361 -22.06 37.12 -6.24
N THR A 362 -21.58 35.94 -6.62
CA THR A 362 -22.41 34.70 -6.66
C THR A 362 -21.99 33.65 -5.66
N VAL A 363 -20.74 33.69 -5.20
CA VAL A 363 -20.21 32.76 -4.20
C VAL A 363 -20.28 33.43 -2.83
N PRO A 364 -20.80 32.74 -1.80
CA PRO A 364 -20.86 33.26 -0.45
C PRO A 364 -19.46 33.34 0.17
N ASP A 365 -19.25 34.33 1.02
CA ASP A 365 -18.13 34.33 1.94
C ASP A 365 -18.26 33.18 2.96
N PRO A 366 -17.15 32.50 3.33
CA PRO A 366 -17.18 31.35 4.23
C PRO A 366 -17.63 31.64 5.66
N GLU A 367 -17.61 32.89 6.14
CA GLU A 367 -18.00 33.19 7.53
C GLU A 367 -19.38 33.85 7.64
N ASP A 368 -19.65 34.90 6.86
CA ASP A 368 -20.88 35.69 6.98
C ASP A 368 -21.91 35.41 5.87
N GLY A 369 -21.56 34.59 4.88
CA GLY A 369 -22.44 34.20 3.78
C GLY A 369 -22.75 35.32 2.79
N THR A 370 -22.13 36.50 2.91
CA THR A 370 -22.33 37.59 1.97
C THR A 370 -21.86 37.18 0.57
N LEU A 371 -22.68 37.45 -0.45
CA LEU A 371 -22.31 37.13 -1.83
C LEU A 371 -21.39 38.22 -2.37
N ASN A 372 -20.08 38.02 -2.19
CA ASN A 372 -19.05 39.01 -2.55
C ASN A 372 -17.87 38.40 -3.34
N ARG A 373 -17.98 37.11 -3.69
CA ARG A 373 -16.96 36.34 -4.41
C ARG A 373 -17.51 35.76 -5.72
N GLN A 374 -16.62 35.21 -6.53
CA GLN A 374 -16.91 34.52 -7.78
C GLN A 374 -16.39 33.08 -7.72
N PRO A 375 -16.92 32.15 -8.53
CA PRO A 375 -16.34 30.81 -8.63
C PRO A 375 -14.93 30.91 -9.22
N MET A 376 -14.04 30.02 -8.79
CA MET A 376 -12.65 29.97 -9.22
C MET A 376 -12.29 28.52 -9.58
N MET A 377 -11.22 28.32 -10.35
CA MET A 377 -10.73 26.99 -10.74
C MET A 377 -9.22 26.86 -10.56
N LEU A 378 -8.76 25.64 -10.35
CA LEU A 378 -7.36 25.23 -10.40
C LEU A 378 -6.93 24.94 -11.85
N THR A 379 -5.62 24.87 -12.09
CA THR A 379 -5.08 24.39 -13.37
C THR A 379 -5.53 22.95 -13.64
N THR A 380 -5.55 22.12 -12.59
CA THR A 380 -6.02 20.72 -12.62
C THR A 380 -7.52 20.60 -12.91
N ASP A 381 -8.34 21.58 -12.56
CA ASP A 381 -9.78 21.57 -12.91
C ASP A 381 -9.98 21.85 -14.40
N LEU A 382 -9.25 22.84 -14.94
CA LEU A 382 -9.32 23.16 -16.36
C LEU A 382 -8.82 21.99 -17.24
N ALA A 383 -7.94 21.15 -16.72
CA ALA A 383 -7.48 19.92 -17.38
C ALA A 383 -8.66 19.04 -17.79
N LEU A 384 -9.72 18.96 -16.97
CA LEU A 384 -10.92 18.16 -17.24
C LEU A 384 -11.75 18.69 -18.41
N ARG A 385 -11.60 19.98 -18.75
CA ARG A 385 -12.29 20.63 -19.88
C ARG A 385 -11.48 20.60 -21.17
N VAL A 386 -10.15 20.67 -21.10
CA VAL A 386 -9.32 20.84 -22.31
C VAL A 386 -8.72 19.55 -22.84
N ASP A 387 -8.57 18.52 -21.99
CA ASP A 387 -8.04 17.23 -22.42
C ASP A 387 -9.07 16.46 -23.26
N PRO A 388 -8.67 15.91 -24.42
CA PRO A 388 -9.60 15.27 -25.35
C PRO A 388 -10.24 13.98 -24.84
N ILE A 389 -9.72 13.38 -23.76
CA ILE A 389 -10.29 12.18 -23.12
C ILE A 389 -11.21 12.59 -21.96
N TYR A 390 -10.78 13.55 -21.13
CA TYR A 390 -11.60 14.01 -19.99
C TYR A 390 -12.76 14.92 -20.38
N GLU A 391 -12.63 15.69 -21.45
CA GLU A 391 -13.67 16.61 -21.91
C GLU A 391 -15.02 15.92 -22.19
N PRO A 392 -15.09 14.83 -23.00
CA PRO A 392 -16.37 14.18 -23.28
C PRO A 392 -16.99 13.55 -22.03
N ILE A 393 -16.18 13.04 -21.11
CA ILE A 393 -16.64 12.51 -19.81
C ILE A 393 -17.23 13.63 -18.96
N SER A 394 -16.50 14.74 -18.85
CA SER A 394 -16.88 15.94 -18.10
C SER A 394 -18.16 16.56 -18.67
N ARG A 395 -18.28 16.64 -19.99
CA ARG A 395 -19.48 17.15 -20.67
C ARG A 395 -20.69 16.26 -20.41
N ARG A 396 -20.52 14.93 -20.48
CA ARG A 396 -21.59 14.00 -20.13
C ARG A 396 -22.05 14.20 -18.68
N PHE A 397 -21.14 14.32 -17.73
CA PHE A 397 -21.49 14.59 -16.32
C PHE A 397 -22.11 15.98 -16.11
N ALA A 398 -21.73 16.98 -16.91
CA ALA A 398 -22.38 18.29 -16.91
C ALA A 398 -23.85 18.23 -17.35
N GLU A 399 -24.16 17.33 -18.29
CA GLU A 399 -25.50 17.15 -18.88
C GLU A 399 -26.35 16.14 -18.09
N ASP A 400 -25.72 15.16 -17.44
CA ASP A 400 -26.35 14.08 -16.67
C ASP A 400 -25.79 14.00 -15.25
N HIS A 401 -26.50 14.66 -14.33
CA HIS A 401 -26.13 14.72 -12.91
C HIS A 401 -26.31 13.38 -12.19
N GLU A 402 -27.18 12.49 -12.68
CA GLU A 402 -27.38 11.16 -12.09
C GLU A 402 -26.21 10.24 -12.45
N ALA A 403 -25.78 10.24 -13.72
CA ALA A 403 -24.59 9.51 -14.14
C ALA A 403 -23.34 9.97 -13.37
N PHE A 404 -23.21 11.28 -13.13
CA PHE A 404 -22.13 11.82 -12.31
C PHE A 404 -22.19 11.33 -10.85
N ALA A 405 -23.37 11.38 -10.23
CA ALA A 405 -23.55 10.91 -8.86
C ALA A 405 -23.25 9.41 -8.72
N GLU A 406 -23.69 8.60 -9.68
CA GLU A 406 -23.39 7.16 -9.69
C GLU A 406 -21.87 6.93 -9.82
N ALA A 407 -21.23 7.51 -10.84
CA ALA A 407 -19.80 7.36 -11.08
C ALA A 407 -18.96 7.79 -9.86
N PHE A 408 -19.28 8.96 -9.28
CA PHE A 408 -18.57 9.43 -8.08
C PHE A 408 -18.79 8.51 -6.89
N SER A 409 -20.03 8.11 -6.60
CA SER A 409 -20.32 7.28 -5.42
C SER A 409 -19.58 5.93 -5.46
N ARG A 410 -19.46 5.34 -6.65
CA ARG A 410 -18.72 4.09 -6.88
C ARG A 410 -17.20 4.30 -6.81
N ALA A 411 -16.69 5.35 -7.45
CA ALA A 411 -15.26 5.67 -7.42
C ALA A 411 -14.79 6.06 -6.00
N TRP A 412 -15.61 6.77 -5.23
CA TRP A 412 -15.37 7.09 -3.82
C TRP A 412 -15.31 5.84 -2.95
N PHE A 413 -16.24 4.89 -3.16
CA PHE A 413 -16.21 3.61 -2.45
C PHE A 413 -14.93 2.83 -2.77
N LYS A 414 -14.57 2.71 -4.06
CA LYS A 414 -13.31 2.09 -4.50
C LYS A 414 -12.11 2.76 -3.86
N LEU A 415 -11.99 4.08 -3.94
CA LEU A 415 -10.90 4.86 -3.34
C LEU A 415 -10.70 4.49 -1.88
N THR A 416 -11.78 4.51 -1.12
CA THR A 416 -11.73 4.39 0.34
C THR A 416 -11.60 2.94 0.81
N HIS A 417 -11.75 1.94 -0.06
CA HIS A 417 -11.75 0.51 0.31
C HIS A 417 -10.76 -0.36 -0.49
N ARG A 418 -10.07 0.19 -1.50
CA ARG A 418 -9.13 -0.55 -2.39
C ARG A 418 -8.00 -1.29 -1.68
N ASP A 419 -7.63 -0.87 -0.48
CA ASP A 419 -6.56 -1.47 0.34
C ASP A 419 -7.10 -2.43 1.44
N MET A 420 -8.41 -2.68 1.43
CA MET A 420 -9.05 -3.60 2.36
C MET A 420 -9.07 -5.05 1.85
N GLY A 421 -8.56 -5.33 0.65
CA GLY A 421 -8.60 -6.66 0.05
C GLY A 421 -10.02 -7.17 -0.19
N PRO A 422 -10.26 -8.49 -0.02
CA PRO A 422 -11.51 -9.11 -0.42
C PRO A 422 -12.65 -8.82 0.57
N ILE A 423 -13.89 -8.99 0.09
CA ILE A 423 -15.12 -8.60 0.81
C ILE A 423 -15.28 -9.29 2.18
N GLN A 424 -14.66 -10.45 2.40
CA GLN A 424 -14.68 -11.15 3.69
C GLN A 424 -14.12 -10.28 4.84
N ARG A 425 -13.29 -9.29 4.52
CA ARG A 425 -12.74 -8.33 5.49
C ARG A 425 -13.65 -7.14 5.79
N TYR A 426 -14.77 -7.01 5.09
CA TYR A 426 -15.62 -5.82 5.11
C TYR A 426 -16.68 -5.98 6.20
N LEU A 427 -16.68 -5.09 7.18
CA LEU A 427 -17.55 -5.20 8.36
C LEU A 427 -18.62 -4.11 8.38
N GLY A 428 -19.79 -4.46 8.90
CA GLY A 428 -20.90 -3.55 9.17
C GLY A 428 -22.09 -3.67 8.19
N PRO A 429 -23.27 -3.14 8.57
CA PRO A 429 -24.50 -3.27 7.79
C PRO A 429 -24.54 -2.42 6.50
N LEU A 430 -23.58 -1.52 6.29
CA LEU A 430 -23.54 -0.63 5.12
C LEU A 430 -22.68 -1.17 3.96
N VAL A 431 -22.18 -2.40 4.08
CA VAL A 431 -21.37 -3.05 3.04
C VAL A 431 -22.24 -3.31 1.80
N PRO A 432 -21.88 -2.74 0.62
CA PRO A 432 -22.59 -3.03 -0.61
C PRO A 432 -22.52 -4.51 -0.98
N GLN A 433 -23.64 -5.06 -1.43
CA GLN A 433 -23.74 -6.48 -1.80
C GLN A 433 -23.34 -6.75 -3.26
N GLU A 434 -23.37 -5.73 -4.12
CA GLU A 434 -22.98 -5.82 -5.53
C GLU A 434 -21.54 -6.32 -5.70
N GLU A 435 -21.29 -7.19 -6.67
CA GLU A 435 -19.96 -7.71 -7.01
C GLU A 435 -19.09 -6.66 -7.70
N LEU A 436 -17.97 -6.31 -7.06
CA LEU A 436 -17.01 -5.35 -7.58
C LEU A 436 -15.70 -6.05 -7.92
N ILE A 437 -15.23 -5.87 -9.15
CA ILE A 437 -14.08 -6.59 -9.70
C ILE A 437 -12.78 -6.33 -8.95
N TRP A 438 -12.55 -5.09 -8.48
CA TRP A 438 -11.33 -4.69 -7.78
C TRP A 438 -11.20 -5.31 -6.37
N GLN A 439 -12.25 -5.96 -5.86
CA GLN A 439 -12.23 -6.69 -4.58
C GLN A 439 -11.68 -8.13 -4.74
N ASP A 440 -11.19 -8.50 -5.92
CA ASP A 440 -10.63 -9.82 -6.24
C ASP A 440 -11.55 -10.97 -5.76
N ARG A 441 -12.87 -10.82 -5.95
CA ARG A 441 -13.88 -11.70 -5.36
C ARG A 441 -13.65 -13.17 -5.69
N LEU A 442 -14.11 -14.01 -4.78
CA LEU A 442 -14.09 -15.46 -4.89
C LEU A 442 -15.52 -15.99 -4.90
N PRO A 443 -15.80 -17.07 -5.64
CA PRO A 443 -17.12 -17.67 -5.63
C PRO A 443 -17.48 -18.19 -4.25
N VAL A 444 -18.76 -18.10 -3.89
CA VAL A 444 -19.26 -18.65 -2.62
C VAL A 444 -19.10 -20.17 -2.64
N ARG A 445 -18.58 -20.73 -1.54
CA ARG A 445 -18.49 -22.19 -1.38
C ARG A 445 -19.88 -22.79 -1.19
N ASP A 446 -20.29 -23.67 -2.11
CA ASP A 446 -21.60 -24.35 -2.13
C ASP A 446 -21.52 -25.87 -1.91
N PHE A 447 -20.38 -26.35 -1.40
CA PHE A 447 -20.09 -27.77 -1.17
C PHE A 447 -19.60 -28.04 0.26
N GLU A 448 -19.77 -29.28 0.71
CA GLU A 448 -19.25 -29.75 2.00
C GLU A 448 -17.73 -29.88 1.97
N LEU A 449 -17.08 -29.53 3.08
CA LEU A 449 -15.62 -29.59 3.19
C LEU A 449 -15.11 -31.02 3.32
N ILE A 450 -13.93 -31.25 2.74
CA ILE A 450 -13.15 -32.46 3.00
C ILE A 450 -12.73 -32.55 4.47
N ASP A 451 -12.69 -33.76 5.02
CA ASP A 451 -12.23 -34.01 6.38
C ASP A 451 -10.77 -34.52 6.43
N ALA A 452 -10.26 -34.80 7.63
CA ALA A 452 -8.87 -35.27 7.81
C ALA A 452 -8.55 -36.57 7.05
N SER A 453 -9.53 -37.47 6.89
CA SER A 453 -9.33 -38.73 6.16
C SER A 453 -9.24 -38.49 4.65
N ASP A 454 -10.09 -37.58 4.14
CA ASP A 454 -10.05 -37.14 2.74
C ASP A 454 -8.71 -36.43 2.43
N VAL A 455 -8.25 -35.56 3.33
CA VAL A 455 -6.97 -34.85 3.24
C VAL A 455 -5.81 -35.85 3.14
N ALA A 456 -5.74 -36.84 4.02
CA ALA A 456 -4.70 -37.86 3.99
C ALA A 456 -4.73 -38.67 2.68
N ALA A 457 -5.92 -39.06 2.22
CA ALA A 457 -6.09 -39.81 0.97
C ALA A 457 -5.70 -38.97 -0.26
N LEU A 458 -6.04 -37.68 -0.28
CA LEU A 458 -5.68 -36.74 -1.34
C LEU A 458 -4.16 -36.52 -1.39
N LYS A 459 -3.49 -36.29 -0.25
CA LYS A 459 -2.02 -36.19 -0.20
C LYS A 459 -1.36 -37.43 -0.82
N ALA A 460 -1.79 -38.62 -0.43
CA ALA A 460 -1.27 -39.88 -0.99
C ALA A 460 -1.49 -39.98 -2.50
N LYS A 461 -2.66 -39.59 -3.01
CA LYS A 461 -2.96 -39.56 -4.45
C LYS A 461 -2.08 -38.56 -5.20
N ILE A 462 -1.86 -37.36 -4.65
CA ILE A 462 -1.00 -36.33 -5.26
C ILE A 462 0.44 -36.86 -5.37
N LEU A 463 0.99 -37.44 -4.30
CA LEU A 463 2.35 -38.00 -4.32
C LEU A 463 2.48 -39.18 -5.29
N ALA A 464 1.40 -39.93 -5.53
CA ALA A 464 1.38 -41.03 -6.50
C ALA A 464 1.30 -40.57 -7.97
N THR A 465 1.12 -39.27 -8.26
CA THR A 465 1.05 -38.76 -9.64
C THR A 465 2.38 -38.79 -10.39
N GLY A 466 3.50 -38.90 -9.66
CA GLY A 466 4.85 -38.82 -10.22
C GLY A 466 5.39 -37.40 -10.38
N LEU A 467 4.63 -36.38 -9.95
CA LEU A 467 5.16 -35.03 -9.78
C LEU A 467 6.23 -35.01 -8.68
N SER A 468 7.33 -34.31 -8.92
CA SER A 468 8.43 -34.23 -7.96
C SER A 468 8.10 -33.31 -6.78
N VAL A 469 8.86 -33.43 -5.69
CA VAL A 469 8.74 -32.53 -4.53
C VAL A 469 8.95 -31.08 -4.97
N SER A 470 9.99 -30.80 -5.77
CA SER A 470 10.28 -29.47 -6.30
C SER A 470 9.11 -28.91 -7.10
N GLN A 471 8.48 -29.72 -7.97
CA GLN A 471 7.35 -29.26 -8.79
C GLN A 471 6.15 -28.84 -7.93
N LEU A 472 5.77 -29.66 -6.95
CA LEU A 472 4.65 -29.38 -6.06
C LEU A 472 4.92 -28.16 -5.17
N VAL A 473 6.13 -28.06 -4.60
CA VAL A 473 6.55 -26.92 -3.76
C VAL A 473 6.57 -25.63 -4.58
N LYS A 474 7.16 -25.64 -5.79
CA LYS A 474 7.22 -24.46 -6.66
C LYS A 474 5.83 -23.98 -7.06
N THR A 475 4.92 -24.87 -7.45
CA THR A 475 3.56 -24.49 -7.85
C THR A 475 2.76 -23.92 -6.68
N ALA A 476 2.85 -24.54 -5.49
CA ALA A 476 2.19 -24.00 -4.30
C ALA A 476 2.78 -22.63 -3.88
N TRP A 477 4.11 -22.48 -3.90
CA TRP A 477 4.77 -21.21 -3.61
C TRP A 477 4.42 -20.12 -4.62
N ALA A 478 4.44 -20.42 -5.92
CA ALA A 478 4.05 -19.48 -6.97
C ALA A 478 2.62 -18.98 -6.78
N SER A 479 1.71 -19.85 -6.34
CA SER A 479 0.32 -19.48 -6.08
C SER A 479 0.21 -18.56 -4.86
N ALA A 480 0.78 -18.97 -3.73
CA ALA A 480 0.64 -18.23 -2.46
C ALA A 480 1.46 -16.94 -2.42
N SER A 481 2.65 -16.93 -3.03
CA SER A 481 3.56 -15.79 -2.93
C SER A 481 3.04 -14.54 -3.63
N SER A 482 2.07 -14.62 -4.55
CA SER A 482 1.42 -13.42 -5.12
C SER A 482 0.76 -12.52 -4.05
N PHE A 483 0.53 -13.05 -2.84
CA PHE A 483 0.03 -12.29 -1.71
C PHE A 483 0.89 -11.08 -1.35
N ARG A 484 0.25 -9.99 -0.95
CA ARG A 484 0.89 -8.89 -0.25
C ARG A 484 0.00 -8.34 0.86
N GLN A 485 0.58 -8.17 2.05
CA GLN A 485 -0.11 -7.69 3.23
C GLN A 485 -0.42 -6.20 3.19
N SER A 486 0.13 -5.44 2.25
CA SER A 486 -0.08 -3.99 2.15
C SER A 486 -1.54 -3.68 1.84
N ASP A 487 -2.10 -4.27 0.78
CA ASP A 487 -3.49 -4.12 0.34
C ASP A 487 -4.32 -5.41 0.41
N LYS A 488 -3.73 -6.50 0.95
CA LYS A 488 -4.37 -7.80 1.17
C LYS A 488 -4.80 -8.50 -0.13
N ARG A 489 -4.17 -8.17 -1.26
CA ARG A 489 -4.39 -8.82 -2.57
C ARG A 489 -3.47 -10.03 -2.79
N GLY A 490 -3.82 -10.84 -3.79
CA GLY A 490 -3.08 -12.06 -4.15
C GLY A 490 -3.30 -13.22 -3.17
N GLY A 491 -2.51 -14.27 -3.33
CA GLY A 491 -2.58 -15.49 -2.53
C GLY A 491 -3.06 -16.73 -3.29
N ALA A 492 -3.18 -17.85 -2.58
CA ALA A 492 -3.50 -19.15 -3.16
C ALA A 492 -5.02 -19.38 -3.36
N ASN A 493 -5.87 -18.70 -2.59
CA ASN A 493 -7.31 -18.79 -2.72
C ASN A 493 -7.77 -18.19 -4.05
N GLY A 494 -8.63 -18.92 -4.76
CA GLY A 494 -9.01 -18.62 -6.14
C GLY A 494 -8.25 -19.42 -7.18
N ALA A 495 -7.12 -20.06 -6.84
CA ALA A 495 -6.24 -20.73 -7.80
C ALA A 495 -5.94 -19.86 -9.04
N ARG A 496 -5.74 -18.56 -8.83
CA ARG A 496 -5.53 -17.58 -9.91
C ARG A 496 -4.24 -17.83 -10.69
N ILE A 497 -3.32 -18.62 -10.15
CA ILE A 497 -2.14 -19.13 -10.86
C ILE A 497 -2.48 -19.85 -12.18
N ARG A 498 -3.70 -20.41 -12.33
CA ARG A 498 -4.14 -21.06 -13.58
C ARG A 498 -4.78 -20.10 -14.59
N LEU A 499 -5.00 -18.85 -14.21
CA LEU A 499 -5.71 -17.82 -14.98
C LEU A 499 -4.72 -16.78 -15.54
N GLU A 500 -5.19 -15.96 -16.48
CA GLU A 500 -4.43 -14.77 -16.90
C GLU A 500 -4.47 -13.69 -15.81
N PRO A 501 -3.35 -12.99 -15.56
CA PRO A 501 -2.06 -13.11 -16.26
C PRO A 501 -1.10 -14.15 -15.62
N GLN A 502 -1.41 -14.65 -14.42
CA GLN A 502 -0.45 -15.40 -13.60
C GLN A 502 0.10 -16.67 -14.25
N ARG A 503 -0.71 -17.37 -15.05
CA ARG A 503 -0.27 -18.60 -15.74
C ARG A 503 0.84 -18.35 -16.76
N ASN A 504 0.97 -17.12 -17.24
CA ASN A 504 1.94 -16.70 -18.25
C ASN A 504 3.09 -15.87 -17.69
N TRP A 505 3.12 -15.59 -16.38
CA TRP A 505 4.24 -14.90 -15.76
C TRP A 505 5.53 -15.67 -15.93
N GLU A 506 6.60 -14.99 -16.31
CA GLU A 506 7.89 -15.64 -16.56
C GLU A 506 8.42 -16.33 -15.30
N VAL A 507 8.25 -15.67 -14.15
CA VAL A 507 8.67 -16.19 -12.84
C VAL A 507 7.92 -17.48 -12.44
N ASN A 508 6.76 -17.74 -13.04
CA ASN A 508 5.95 -18.92 -12.76
C ASN A 508 6.27 -20.10 -13.68
N GLU A 509 7.21 -19.97 -14.63
CA GLU A 509 7.62 -21.04 -15.54
C GLU A 509 6.42 -21.66 -16.28
N PRO A 510 5.77 -20.94 -17.22
CA PRO A 510 4.49 -21.37 -17.84
C PRO A 510 4.52 -22.80 -18.40
N ASP A 511 5.65 -23.22 -18.97
CA ASP A 511 5.85 -24.60 -19.47
C ASP A 511 5.82 -25.66 -18.35
N GLN A 512 6.30 -25.32 -17.14
CA GLN A 512 6.18 -26.18 -15.97
C GLN A 512 4.73 -26.20 -15.48
N LEU A 513 4.07 -25.05 -15.36
CA LEU A 513 2.67 -24.98 -14.92
C LEU A 513 1.74 -25.75 -15.85
N ALA A 514 1.93 -25.65 -17.16
CA ALA A 514 1.16 -26.37 -18.17
C ALA A 514 1.27 -27.90 -18.04
N ARG A 515 2.28 -28.41 -17.32
CA ARG A 515 2.44 -29.84 -16.99
C ARG A 515 1.85 -30.18 -15.62
N VAL A 516 2.06 -29.33 -14.62
CA VAL A 516 1.67 -29.61 -13.23
C VAL A 516 0.17 -29.43 -13.02
N LEU A 517 -0.40 -28.31 -13.51
CA LEU A 517 -1.80 -27.96 -13.24
C LEU A 517 -2.79 -29.00 -13.77
N PRO A 518 -2.68 -29.52 -15.02
CA PRO A 518 -3.62 -30.55 -15.50
C PRO A 518 -3.57 -31.86 -14.69
N VAL A 519 -2.41 -32.21 -14.13
CA VAL A 519 -2.28 -33.40 -13.28
C VAL A 519 -2.99 -33.19 -11.94
N LEU A 520 -2.85 -32.00 -11.34
CA LEU A 520 -3.55 -31.64 -10.11
C LEU A 520 -5.06 -31.48 -10.32
N GLU A 521 -5.48 -30.94 -11.46
CA GLU A 521 -6.88 -30.90 -11.90
C GLU A 521 -7.44 -32.31 -12.02
N GLY A 522 -6.70 -33.26 -12.62
CA GLY A 522 -7.12 -34.66 -12.67
C GLY A 522 -7.33 -35.29 -11.28
N VAL A 523 -6.51 -34.95 -10.28
CA VAL A 523 -6.72 -35.40 -8.90
C VAL A 523 -7.99 -34.78 -8.30
N GLN A 524 -8.20 -33.48 -8.52
CA GLN A 524 -9.39 -32.76 -8.09
C GLN A 524 -10.66 -33.39 -8.68
N GLU A 525 -10.70 -33.56 -10.00
CA GLU A 525 -11.83 -34.13 -10.74
C GLU A 525 -12.13 -35.57 -10.30
N ALA A 526 -11.10 -36.39 -10.13
CA ALA A 526 -11.26 -37.77 -9.67
C ALA A 526 -11.82 -37.84 -8.25
N PHE A 527 -11.41 -36.94 -7.35
CA PHE A 527 -12.00 -36.84 -6.02
C PHE A 527 -13.45 -36.39 -6.11
N ASN A 528 -13.73 -35.27 -6.78
CA ASN A 528 -15.07 -34.69 -6.88
C ASN A 528 -16.09 -35.63 -7.54
N SER A 529 -15.65 -36.49 -8.48
CA SER A 529 -16.50 -37.48 -9.14
C SER A 529 -16.80 -38.72 -8.29
N SER A 530 -15.95 -39.02 -7.31
CA SER A 530 -16.08 -40.22 -6.45
C SER A 530 -16.53 -39.91 -5.02
N ALA A 531 -16.42 -38.64 -4.60
CA ALA A 531 -16.83 -38.18 -3.29
C ALA A 531 -18.34 -38.37 -3.08
N THR A 532 -18.71 -38.72 -1.86
CA THR A 532 -20.11 -38.88 -1.44
C THR A 532 -20.44 -37.83 -0.37
N GLY A 533 -21.73 -37.61 -0.11
CA GLY A 533 -22.17 -36.65 0.91
C GLY A 533 -22.01 -35.18 0.53
N GLY A 534 -21.91 -34.87 -0.77
CA GLY A 534 -21.81 -33.49 -1.26
C GLY A 534 -20.43 -32.85 -1.09
N LYS A 535 -19.43 -33.62 -0.64
CA LYS A 535 -18.05 -33.14 -0.49
C LYS A 535 -17.40 -32.87 -1.84
N LYS A 536 -16.62 -31.79 -1.89
CA LYS A 536 -15.73 -31.47 -3.03
C LYS A 536 -14.44 -30.84 -2.52
N VAL A 537 -13.43 -30.84 -3.39
CA VAL A 537 -12.17 -30.11 -3.22
C VAL A 537 -11.96 -29.16 -4.40
N SER A 538 -11.46 -27.96 -4.11
CA SER A 538 -11.07 -26.97 -5.12
C SER A 538 -9.65 -27.26 -5.63
N LEU A 539 -9.31 -26.76 -6.82
CA LEU A 539 -7.95 -26.83 -7.32
C LEU A 539 -7.03 -25.99 -6.44
N ALA A 540 -7.52 -24.85 -5.92
CA ALA A 540 -6.79 -24.02 -4.95
C ALA A 540 -6.34 -24.83 -3.73
N ASP A 541 -7.24 -25.65 -3.17
CA ASP A 541 -6.89 -26.55 -2.06
C ASP A 541 -5.95 -27.67 -2.51
N VAL A 542 -6.15 -28.28 -3.68
CA VAL A 542 -5.25 -29.34 -4.20
C VAL A 542 -3.83 -28.83 -4.42
N ILE A 543 -3.64 -27.60 -4.92
CA ILE A 543 -2.33 -26.97 -5.10
C ILE A 543 -1.61 -26.83 -3.76
N VAL A 544 -2.27 -26.22 -2.77
CA VAL A 544 -1.69 -26.02 -1.43
C VAL A 544 -1.43 -27.36 -0.73
N LEU A 545 -2.36 -28.30 -0.86
CA LEU A 545 -2.24 -29.64 -0.31
C LEU A 545 -1.10 -30.42 -0.95
N GLY A 546 -0.86 -30.25 -2.24
CA GLY A 546 0.27 -30.85 -2.95
C GLY A 546 1.61 -30.34 -2.42
N GLY A 547 1.73 -29.03 -2.20
CA GLY A 547 2.92 -28.46 -1.55
C GLY A 547 3.13 -28.98 -0.12
N ALA A 548 2.06 -29.07 0.67
CA ALA A 548 2.11 -29.65 2.01
C ALA A 548 2.57 -31.12 1.99
N ALA A 549 1.99 -31.95 1.12
CA ALA A 549 2.37 -33.36 0.96
C ALA A 549 3.84 -33.53 0.56
N ALA A 550 4.32 -32.67 -0.36
CA ALA A 550 5.70 -32.67 -0.81
C ALA A 550 6.68 -32.33 0.32
N ILE A 551 6.33 -31.38 1.18
CA ILE A 551 7.12 -31.01 2.36
C ILE A 551 7.16 -32.15 3.38
N GLU A 552 6.02 -32.80 3.65
CA GLU A 552 5.96 -33.97 4.55
C GLU A 552 6.83 -35.12 4.02
N GLN A 553 6.78 -35.39 2.72
CA GLN A 553 7.64 -36.39 2.07
C GLN A 553 9.13 -36.01 2.20
N ALA A 554 9.48 -34.74 1.95
CA ALA A 554 10.85 -34.25 2.04
C ALA A 554 11.40 -34.28 3.48
N ALA A 555 10.56 -33.93 4.47
CA ALA A 555 10.90 -34.02 5.88
C ALA A 555 11.08 -35.48 6.34
N LYS A 556 10.20 -36.38 5.88
CA LYS A 556 10.33 -37.82 6.14
C LYS A 556 11.61 -38.41 5.55
N ALA A 557 11.99 -37.98 4.36
CA ALA A 557 13.27 -38.35 3.74
C ALA A 557 14.48 -37.82 4.56
N ALA A 558 14.32 -36.72 5.29
CA ALA A 558 15.29 -36.18 6.23
C ALA A 558 15.27 -36.87 7.62
N GLY A 559 14.38 -37.85 7.83
CA GLY A 559 14.23 -38.56 9.10
C GLY A 559 13.29 -37.89 10.11
N HIS A 560 12.51 -36.90 9.69
CA HIS A 560 11.53 -36.19 10.53
C HIS A 560 10.10 -36.58 10.14
N ASP A 561 9.34 -37.12 11.07
CA ASP A 561 7.91 -37.38 10.88
C ASP A 561 7.13 -36.15 11.34
N VAL A 562 6.66 -35.36 10.38
CA VAL A 562 5.94 -34.09 10.63
C VAL A 562 4.67 -34.04 9.81
N GLU A 563 3.66 -33.36 10.35
CA GLU A 563 2.43 -33.02 9.65
C GLU A 563 2.46 -31.52 9.35
N VAL A 564 2.26 -31.18 8.08
CA VAL A 564 2.05 -29.80 7.64
C VAL A 564 0.58 -29.48 7.83
N PRO A 565 0.22 -28.51 8.71
CA PRO A 565 -1.16 -28.13 8.91
C PRO A 565 -1.80 -27.72 7.58
N PHE A 566 -3.04 -28.15 7.36
CA PHE A 566 -3.80 -27.83 6.17
C PHE A 566 -5.20 -27.40 6.54
N LEU A 567 -5.58 -26.22 6.08
CA LEU A 567 -6.91 -25.66 6.23
C LEU A 567 -7.63 -25.72 4.89
N ALA A 568 -8.64 -26.58 4.77
CA ALA A 568 -9.48 -26.67 3.58
C ALA A 568 -10.42 -25.46 3.44
N GLY A 569 -11.03 -25.32 2.27
CA GLY A 569 -12.13 -24.40 2.00
C GLY A 569 -11.80 -23.27 1.04
N ARG A 570 -10.63 -23.28 0.39
CA ARG A 570 -10.37 -22.37 -0.73
C ARG A 570 -11.32 -22.68 -1.87
N THR A 571 -11.56 -21.70 -2.72
CA THR A 571 -12.43 -21.81 -3.90
C THR A 571 -11.68 -21.48 -5.17
N ASP A 572 -12.24 -21.82 -6.32
CA ASP A 572 -11.61 -21.60 -7.63
C ASP A 572 -12.25 -20.41 -8.34
N ALA A 573 -11.55 -19.27 -8.44
CA ALA A 573 -12.01 -18.07 -9.12
C ALA A 573 -12.13 -18.31 -10.64
N THR A 574 -12.95 -17.53 -11.34
CA THR A 574 -13.01 -17.55 -12.81
C THR A 574 -12.20 -16.40 -13.43
N GLN A 575 -12.01 -16.45 -14.75
CA GLN A 575 -11.34 -15.36 -15.46
C GLN A 575 -12.16 -14.05 -15.40
N GLU A 576 -13.49 -14.14 -15.42
CA GLU A 576 -14.41 -13.00 -15.30
C GLU A 576 -14.31 -12.34 -13.92
N GLN A 577 -13.91 -13.09 -12.89
CA GLN A 577 -13.64 -12.60 -11.54
C GLN A 577 -12.17 -12.15 -11.34
N THR A 578 -11.39 -12.08 -12.42
CA THR A 578 -9.96 -11.76 -12.39
C THR A 578 -9.64 -10.70 -13.43
N ASP A 579 -9.54 -9.45 -12.99
CA ASP A 579 -9.09 -8.34 -13.82
C ASP A 579 -7.59 -8.47 -14.09
N ALA A 580 -7.26 -8.86 -15.32
CA ALA A 580 -5.90 -9.19 -15.70
C ALA A 580 -4.93 -7.99 -15.59
N GLU A 581 -5.39 -6.77 -15.89
CA GLU A 581 -4.58 -5.56 -15.77
C GLU A 581 -4.28 -5.27 -14.29
N SER A 582 -5.29 -5.40 -13.43
CA SER A 582 -5.10 -5.21 -11.99
C SER A 582 -4.21 -6.27 -11.34
N PHE A 583 -4.13 -7.49 -11.90
CA PHE A 583 -3.28 -8.56 -11.39
C PHE A 583 -1.85 -8.47 -11.94
N ALA A 584 -1.63 -7.82 -13.09
CA ALA A 584 -0.29 -7.69 -13.68
C ALA A 584 0.73 -7.01 -12.73
N VAL A 585 0.28 -6.06 -11.91
CA VAL A 585 1.14 -5.40 -10.90
C VAL A 585 1.56 -6.31 -9.74
N LEU A 586 0.97 -7.51 -9.61
CA LEU A 586 1.37 -8.50 -8.63
C LEU A 586 2.50 -9.42 -9.14
N GLU A 587 2.88 -9.33 -10.42
CA GLU A 587 3.98 -10.12 -10.99
C GLU A 587 5.32 -9.71 -10.36
N PRO A 588 6.00 -10.60 -9.63
CA PRO A 588 7.34 -10.31 -9.12
C PRO A 588 8.34 -10.23 -10.27
N THR A 589 8.96 -9.07 -10.48
CA THR A 589 10.09 -8.92 -11.42
C THR A 589 11.40 -9.50 -10.86
N VAL A 590 11.46 -9.67 -9.54
CA VAL A 590 12.52 -10.35 -8.78
C VAL A 590 11.84 -11.19 -7.69
N ASP A 591 12.34 -12.40 -7.48
CA ASP A 591 11.90 -13.28 -6.39
C ASP A 591 13.10 -14.03 -5.78
N GLY A 592 13.64 -13.47 -4.70
CA GLY A 592 14.77 -14.07 -3.99
C GLY A 592 14.45 -15.43 -3.35
N PHE A 593 13.19 -15.76 -3.09
CA PHE A 593 12.81 -17.09 -2.59
C PHE A 593 12.97 -18.16 -3.67
N ARG A 594 12.74 -17.81 -4.94
CA ARG A 594 12.96 -18.69 -6.11
C ARG A 594 14.29 -18.43 -6.83
N ASN A 595 15.15 -17.56 -6.30
CA ASN A 595 16.40 -17.14 -6.96
C ASN A 595 16.17 -16.64 -8.41
N TYR A 596 15.08 -15.89 -8.62
CA TYR A 596 14.71 -15.29 -9.90
C TYR A 596 14.94 -13.77 -9.87
N GLY A 597 15.36 -13.20 -11.00
CA GLY A 597 15.44 -11.76 -11.18
C GLY A 597 16.28 -11.35 -12.39
N ASN A 598 16.04 -10.14 -12.89
CA ASN A 598 16.78 -9.55 -14.00
C ASN A 598 17.77 -8.46 -13.53
N LYS A 599 18.76 -8.15 -14.37
CA LYS A 599 19.80 -7.13 -14.08
C LYS A 599 19.31 -5.68 -14.14
N ALA A 600 18.01 -5.43 -14.31
CA ALA A 600 17.49 -4.10 -14.57
C ALA A 600 17.21 -3.28 -13.29
N THR A 601 17.32 -3.88 -12.10
CA THR A 601 16.98 -3.20 -10.85
C THR A 601 18.21 -2.47 -10.27
N PRO A 602 18.10 -1.21 -9.82
CA PRO A 602 19.23 -0.46 -9.26
C PRO A 602 19.64 -0.92 -7.85
N LEU A 603 18.78 -1.66 -7.16
CA LEU A 603 19.05 -2.20 -5.84
C LEU A 603 19.67 -3.61 -5.93
N PRO A 604 20.68 -3.93 -5.11
CA PRO A 604 21.18 -5.29 -4.99
C PRO A 604 20.06 -6.26 -4.56
N SER A 605 20.11 -7.50 -5.04
CA SER A 605 19.00 -8.47 -4.91
C SER A 605 18.49 -8.68 -3.47
N GLU A 606 19.36 -8.63 -2.46
CA GLU A 606 18.99 -8.86 -1.05
C GLU A 606 18.09 -7.76 -0.47
N TYR A 607 18.10 -6.55 -1.03
CA TYR A 607 17.17 -5.49 -0.63
C TYR A 607 15.75 -5.83 -1.07
N LEU A 608 15.61 -6.37 -2.28
CA LEU A 608 14.34 -6.78 -2.86
C LEU A 608 13.79 -8.05 -2.19
N LEU A 609 14.67 -8.97 -1.75
CA LEU A 609 14.27 -10.10 -0.91
C LEU A 609 13.63 -9.63 0.40
N ILE A 610 14.22 -8.63 1.07
CA ILE A 610 13.67 -8.08 2.32
C ILE A 610 12.35 -7.36 2.06
N ASP A 611 12.25 -6.56 0.99
CA ASP A 611 10.99 -5.92 0.60
C ASP A 611 9.89 -6.96 0.33
N ARG A 612 10.23 -8.02 -0.39
CA ARG A 612 9.32 -9.13 -0.69
C ARG A 612 8.88 -9.88 0.58
N ALA A 613 9.81 -10.14 1.50
CA ALA A 613 9.50 -10.76 2.78
C ALA A 613 8.57 -9.88 3.63
N ASN A 614 8.75 -8.56 3.60
CA ASN A 614 7.85 -7.61 4.25
C ASN A 614 6.44 -7.67 3.62
N LEU A 615 6.31 -7.74 2.30
CA LEU A 615 5.00 -7.90 1.65
C LEU A 615 4.32 -9.22 2.04
N LEU A 616 5.07 -10.30 2.27
CA LEU A 616 4.52 -11.57 2.76
C LEU A 616 4.24 -11.60 4.27
N GLY A 617 4.50 -10.50 4.99
CA GLY A 617 4.32 -10.42 6.44
C GLY A 617 5.30 -11.28 7.24
N LEU A 618 6.47 -11.57 6.67
CA LEU A 618 7.49 -12.44 7.28
C LEU A 618 8.43 -11.64 8.19
N SER A 619 8.79 -12.27 9.30
CA SER A 619 9.91 -11.86 10.14
C SER A 619 11.25 -12.31 9.55
N ALA A 620 12.37 -11.75 10.04
CA ALA A 620 13.70 -12.18 9.60
C ALA A 620 13.93 -13.70 9.81
N PRO A 621 13.58 -14.32 10.96
CA PRO A 621 13.71 -15.77 11.12
C PRO A 621 12.85 -16.59 10.16
N GLU A 622 11.59 -16.18 9.92
CA GLU A 622 10.70 -16.88 8.98
C GLU A 622 11.23 -16.79 7.54
N MET A 623 11.70 -15.62 7.12
CA MET A 623 12.36 -15.43 5.82
C MET A 623 13.60 -16.34 5.71
N THR A 624 14.44 -16.40 6.75
CA THR A 624 15.66 -17.22 6.75
C THR A 624 15.35 -18.70 6.54
N VAL A 625 14.42 -19.28 7.32
CA VAL A 625 14.07 -20.71 7.16
C VAL A 625 13.43 -21.00 5.81
N LEU A 626 12.56 -20.10 5.32
CA LEU A 626 11.93 -20.26 4.02
C LEU A 626 12.95 -20.27 2.89
N VAL A 627 13.91 -19.33 2.86
CA VAL A 627 14.97 -19.35 1.85
C VAL A 627 15.77 -20.65 1.94
N GLY A 628 16.28 -21.01 3.11
CA GLY A 628 17.09 -22.23 3.26
C GLY A 628 16.34 -23.51 2.86
N GLY A 629 15.07 -23.63 3.25
CA GLY A 629 14.22 -24.76 2.89
C GLY A 629 13.88 -24.82 1.41
N LEU A 630 13.50 -23.70 0.79
CA LEU A 630 13.21 -23.64 -0.64
C LEU A 630 14.45 -23.99 -1.48
N ARG A 631 15.66 -23.64 -1.02
CA ARG A 631 16.90 -24.07 -1.67
C ARG A 631 17.08 -25.58 -1.66
N VAL A 632 17.01 -26.22 -0.49
CA VAL A 632 17.22 -27.69 -0.41
C VAL A 632 16.10 -28.48 -1.07
N LEU A 633 14.89 -27.91 -1.16
CA LEU A 633 13.77 -28.49 -1.91
C LEU A 633 13.90 -28.27 -3.44
N GLY A 634 14.93 -27.56 -3.91
CA GLY A 634 15.15 -27.31 -5.33
C GLY A 634 14.08 -26.41 -5.94
N ALA A 635 13.55 -25.44 -5.18
CA ALA A 635 12.45 -24.58 -5.61
C ALA A 635 12.91 -23.33 -6.40
N ASN A 636 14.10 -23.37 -6.98
CA ASN A 636 14.61 -22.28 -7.80
C ASN A 636 13.95 -22.25 -9.18
N HIS A 637 13.80 -21.03 -9.72
CA HIS A 637 13.38 -20.79 -11.10
C HIS A 637 14.37 -21.39 -12.10
N GLY A 638 13.86 -21.95 -13.19
CA GLY A 638 14.65 -22.54 -14.28
C GLY A 638 15.46 -23.77 -13.87
N GLY A 639 15.23 -24.32 -12.67
CA GLY A 639 16.04 -25.41 -12.12
C GLY A 639 17.46 -25.00 -11.75
N SER A 640 17.71 -23.69 -11.54
CA SER A 640 19.02 -23.18 -11.13
C SER A 640 19.53 -23.86 -9.86
N THR A 641 20.82 -24.22 -9.83
CA THR A 641 21.48 -24.82 -8.66
C THR A 641 22.09 -23.77 -7.72
N ALA A 642 22.00 -22.48 -8.05
CA ALA A 642 22.51 -21.42 -7.18
C ALA A 642 21.84 -21.45 -5.80
N GLY A 643 22.64 -21.50 -4.75
CA GLY A 643 22.18 -21.58 -3.36
C GLY A 643 21.67 -22.95 -2.94
N VAL A 644 21.64 -23.96 -3.82
CA VAL A 644 21.25 -25.35 -3.48
C VAL A 644 22.44 -26.03 -2.79
N LEU A 645 22.76 -25.59 -1.57
CA LEU A 645 23.92 -26.05 -0.80
C LEU A 645 23.59 -27.37 -0.08
N THR A 646 23.26 -28.40 -0.84
CA THR A 646 23.01 -29.75 -0.34
C THR A 646 23.37 -30.80 -1.40
N ALA A 647 23.81 -31.98 -0.94
CA ALA A 647 24.00 -33.15 -1.80
C ALA A 647 22.71 -33.99 -1.97
N LYS A 648 21.62 -33.64 -1.26
CA LYS A 648 20.34 -34.36 -1.27
C LYS A 648 19.18 -33.40 -1.56
N PRO A 649 19.08 -32.84 -2.78
CA PRO A 649 17.91 -32.06 -3.17
C PRO A 649 16.60 -32.83 -2.92
N GLU A 650 15.50 -32.09 -2.72
CA GLU A 650 14.18 -32.63 -2.39
C GLU A 650 14.10 -33.32 -1.01
N THR A 651 15.11 -33.12 -0.15
CA THR A 651 15.12 -33.57 1.25
C THR A 651 15.19 -32.34 2.16
N LEU A 652 14.25 -32.19 3.10
CA LEU A 652 14.15 -30.98 3.92
C LEU A 652 15.15 -31.04 5.10
N THR A 653 16.38 -30.62 4.83
CA THR A 653 17.48 -30.54 5.81
C THR A 653 17.92 -29.09 6.04
N ASN A 654 18.64 -28.85 7.13
CA ASN A 654 19.31 -27.57 7.40
C ASN A 654 20.66 -27.44 6.66
N ASP A 655 20.92 -28.26 5.64
CA ASP A 655 22.20 -28.31 4.90
C ASP A 655 22.58 -26.95 4.30
N PHE A 656 21.59 -26.15 3.87
CA PHE A 656 21.83 -24.80 3.36
C PHE A 656 22.67 -23.97 4.35
N PHE A 657 22.28 -23.95 5.63
CA PHE A 657 22.94 -23.14 6.65
C PHE A 657 24.29 -23.74 7.07
N ILE A 658 24.37 -25.07 7.19
CA ILE A 658 25.61 -25.79 7.52
C ILE A 658 26.68 -25.48 6.46
N ASN A 659 26.34 -25.67 5.19
CA ASN A 659 27.29 -25.50 4.08
C ASN A 659 27.57 -24.02 3.77
N LEU A 660 26.65 -23.10 4.07
CA LEU A 660 26.89 -21.67 3.94
C LEU A 660 27.95 -21.18 4.92
N LEU A 661 27.93 -21.69 6.16
CA LEU A 661 28.86 -21.31 7.24
C LEU A 661 30.10 -22.20 7.33
N ASP A 662 30.23 -23.21 6.47
CA ASP A 662 31.42 -24.07 6.42
C ASP A 662 32.67 -23.27 6.03
N MET A 663 33.62 -23.21 6.96
CA MET A 663 34.87 -22.47 6.79
C MET A 663 35.84 -23.14 5.82
N GLU A 664 35.65 -24.40 5.43
CA GLU A 664 36.40 -25.01 4.33
C GLU A 664 36.01 -24.43 2.96
N THR A 665 34.88 -23.73 2.88
CA THR A 665 34.43 -23.02 1.69
C THR A 665 34.88 -21.55 1.72
N GLU A 666 35.48 -21.09 0.63
CA GLU A 666 35.77 -19.69 0.36
C GLU A 666 34.85 -19.16 -0.73
N TRP A 667 34.09 -18.10 -0.43
CA TRP A 667 33.20 -17.46 -1.38
C TRP A 667 33.92 -16.36 -2.16
N LYS A 668 33.79 -16.37 -3.49
CA LYS A 668 34.29 -15.33 -4.39
C LYS A 668 33.21 -14.90 -5.36
N SER A 669 33.09 -13.59 -5.57
CA SER A 669 32.24 -13.07 -6.64
C SER A 669 32.80 -13.49 -8.00
N VAL A 670 31.93 -13.90 -8.91
CA VAL A 670 32.28 -14.15 -10.32
C VAL A 670 31.83 -13.03 -11.24
N THR A 671 31.15 -12.01 -10.70
CA THR A 671 30.70 -10.82 -11.43
C THR A 671 31.12 -9.54 -10.73
N GLU A 672 31.30 -8.44 -11.48
CA GLU A 672 31.67 -7.13 -10.91
C GLU A 672 30.56 -6.53 -10.05
N ASP A 673 29.30 -6.74 -10.45
CA ASP A 673 28.09 -6.33 -9.71
C ASP A 673 27.90 -7.13 -8.39
N GLN A 674 28.69 -8.17 -8.17
CA GLN A 674 28.57 -9.09 -7.03
C GLN A 674 27.19 -9.71 -6.88
N GLU A 675 26.51 -10.01 -7.99
CA GLU A 675 25.24 -10.74 -7.98
C GLU A 675 25.41 -12.26 -7.90
N ASN A 676 26.54 -12.80 -8.41
CA ASN A 676 26.80 -14.24 -8.48
C ASN A 676 28.14 -14.62 -7.85
N PHE A 677 28.18 -15.77 -7.17
CA PHE A 677 29.33 -16.23 -6.41
C PHE A 677 29.61 -17.71 -6.60
N GLU A 678 30.88 -18.07 -6.46
CA GLU A 678 31.34 -19.45 -6.32
C GLU A 678 31.89 -19.68 -4.92
N GLY A 679 31.44 -20.76 -4.28
CA GLY A 679 32.01 -21.32 -3.07
C GLY A 679 33.06 -22.35 -3.46
N ARG A 680 34.34 -22.08 -3.19
CA ARG A 680 35.46 -22.94 -3.55
C ARG A 680 36.06 -23.58 -2.31
N ASP A 681 36.43 -24.84 -2.44
CA ASP A 681 37.22 -25.55 -1.44
C ASP A 681 38.54 -24.80 -1.19
N ARG A 682 38.81 -24.42 0.07
CA ARG A 682 40.01 -23.63 0.42
C ARG A 682 41.33 -24.34 0.13
N ALA A 683 41.37 -25.67 0.22
CA ALA A 683 42.59 -26.44 0.08
C ALA A 683 42.95 -26.71 -1.39
N THR A 684 41.95 -26.98 -2.23
CA THR A 684 42.09 -27.43 -3.61
C THR A 684 41.70 -26.36 -4.63
N GLY A 685 40.93 -25.35 -4.24
CA GLY A 685 40.37 -24.34 -5.12
C GLY A 685 39.21 -24.82 -6.00
N ALA A 686 38.78 -26.07 -5.87
CA ALA A 686 37.67 -26.65 -6.65
C ALA A 686 36.34 -25.97 -6.27
N VAL A 687 35.49 -25.70 -7.27
CA VAL A 687 34.14 -25.18 -7.03
C VAL A 687 33.31 -26.26 -6.33
N ARG A 688 32.84 -25.96 -5.12
CA ARG A 688 31.90 -26.80 -4.36
C ARG A 688 30.46 -26.38 -4.65
N TRP A 689 30.20 -25.08 -4.64
CA TRP A 689 28.85 -24.50 -4.71
C TRP A 689 28.80 -23.25 -5.57
N THR A 690 27.60 -22.90 -6.04
CA THR A 690 27.27 -21.57 -6.60
C THR A 690 26.18 -20.92 -5.75
N ALA A 691 26.13 -19.60 -5.74
CA ALA A 691 25.19 -18.83 -4.93
C ALA A 691 24.92 -17.45 -5.56
N THR A 692 23.80 -16.84 -5.18
CA THR A 692 23.49 -15.44 -5.45
C THR A 692 23.64 -14.59 -4.20
N ARG A 693 23.42 -13.27 -4.31
CA ARG A 693 23.33 -12.38 -3.13
C ARG A 693 22.22 -12.78 -2.17
N ASN A 694 21.09 -13.28 -2.69
CA ASN A 694 19.97 -13.74 -1.87
C ASN A 694 20.35 -14.94 -1.01
N ASP A 695 21.41 -15.67 -1.36
CA ASP A 695 21.92 -16.79 -0.58
C ASP A 695 22.99 -16.33 0.41
N LEU A 696 23.99 -15.57 -0.07
CA LEU A 696 25.14 -15.16 0.76
C LEU A 696 24.82 -14.09 1.79
N VAL A 697 23.73 -13.34 1.63
CA VAL A 697 23.31 -12.33 2.61
C VAL A 697 23.14 -12.94 4.01
N PHE A 698 22.70 -14.20 4.09
CA PHE A 698 22.52 -14.94 5.34
C PHE A 698 23.82 -15.34 6.03
N GLY A 699 24.96 -15.30 5.34
CA GLY A 699 26.30 -15.48 5.92
C GLY A 699 27.05 -14.16 6.14
N SER A 700 26.52 -13.04 5.62
CA SER A 700 27.20 -11.74 5.56
C SER A 700 26.60 -10.70 6.50
N ASN A 701 25.29 -10.50 6.46
CA ASN A 701 24.62 -9.56 7.35
C ASN A 701 24.65 -10.10 8.79
N SER A 702 25.11 -9.30 9.75
CA SER A 702 25.30 -9.74 11.13
C SER A 702 24.05 -10.25 11.84
N GLU A 703 22.87 -9.67 11.57
CA GLU A 703 21.62 -10.12 12.20
C GLU A 703 21.11 -11.40 11.54
N LEU A 704 21.11 -11.45 10.20
CA LEU A 704 20.70 -12.66 9.48
C LEU A 704 21.66 -13.83 9.76
N ARG A 705 22.97 -13.56 9.86
CA ARG A 705 23.97 -14.56 10.22
C ARG A 705 23.74 -15.13 11.62
N ALA A 706 23.38 -14.30 12.59
CA ALA A 706 23.05 -14.80 13.93
C ALA A 706 21.83 -15.76 13.90
N VAL A 707 20.85 -15.50 13.02
CA VAL A 707 19.73 -16.42 12.78
C VAL A 707 20.21 -17.70 12.07
N THR A 708 21.06 -17.58 11.05
CA THR A 708 21.68 -18.70 10.33
C THR A 708 22.45 -19.62 11.26
N GLU A 709 23.20 -19.07 12.22
CA GLU A 709 23.98 -19.84 13.20
C GLU A 709 23.10 -20.75 14.06
N VAL A 710 21.87 -20.32 14.40
CA VAL A 710 20.89 -21.17 15.07
C VAL A 710 20.55 -22.38 14.20
N TYR A 711 20.24 -22.18 12.92
CA TYR A 711 19.83 -23.28 12.04
C TYR A 711 21.01 -24.11 11.50
N ALA A 712 22.24 -23.61 11.56
CA ALA A 712 23.45 -24.35 11.22
C ALA A 712 23.96 -25.24 12.38
N SER A 713 23.42 -25.08 13.58
CA SER A 713 23.85 -25.85 14.76
C SER A 713 23.45 -27.33 14.68
N ASP A 714 24.26 -28.21 15.27
CA ASP A 714 24.06 -29.67 15.22
C ASP A 714 22.72 -30.14 15.83
N ASP A 715 22.17 -29.38 16.78
CA ASP A 715 20.90 -29.67 17.45
C ASP A 715 19.66 -29.05 16.73
N ALA A 716 19.88 -28.33 15.62
CA ALA A 716 18.84 -27.53 14.99
C ALA A 716 18.00 -28.27 13.95
N SER A 717 18.34 -29.52 13.59
CA SER A 717 17.67 -30.24 12.50
C SER A 717 16.14 -30.31 12.67
N THR A 718 15.66 -30.73 13.86
CA THR A 718 14.21 -30.78 14.16
C THR A 718 13.60 -29.38 14.22
N LYS A 719 14.30 -28.42 14.84
CA LYS A 719 13.84 -27.02 14.94
C LYS A 719 13.65 -26.38 13.57
N PHE A 720 14.61 -26.56 12.67
CA PHE A 720 14.55 -26.06 11.30
C PHE A 720 13.32 -26.58 10.57
N VAL A 721 13.06 -27.89 10.62
CA VAL A 721 11.88 -28.48 9.95
C VAL A 721 10.59 -27.90 10.52
N GLN A 722 10.46 -27.79 11.85
CA GLN A 722 9.28 -27.22 12.50
C GLN A 722 9.05 -25.75 12.12
N ASP A 723 10.10 -24.93 12.16
CA ASP A 723 10.01 -23.51 11.85
C ASP A 723 9.76 -23.28 10.35
N PHE A 724 10.35 -24.10 9.46
CA PHE A 724 10.05 -24.08 8.03
C PHE A 724 8.57 -24.42 7.77
N VAL A 725 8.04 -25.48 8.39
CA VAL A 725 6.63 -25.87 8.26
C VAL A 725 5.70 -24.75 8.77
N SER A 726 6.05 -24.13 9.90
CA SER A 726 5.27 -23.01 10.46
C SER A 726 5.27 -21.80 9.51
N ALA A 727 6.44 -21.39 9.00
CA ALA A 727 6.56 -20.28 8.08
C ALA A 727 5.88 -20.56 6.73
N TRP A 728 5.99 -21.78 6.21
CA TRP A 728 5.26 -22.24 5.02
C TRP A 728 3.75 -22.14 5.22
N ASN A 729 3.25 -22.69 6.34
CA ASN A 729 1.83 -22.67 6.65
C ASN A 729 1.29 -21.24 6.81
N LYS A 730 2.09 -20.31 7.35
CA LYS A 730 1.75 -18.88 7.41
C LYS A 730 1.54 -18.30 6.00
N VAL A 731 2.48 -18.51 5.08
CA VAL A 731 2.37 -17.99 3.70
C VAL A 731 1.18 -18.62 2.96
N MET A 732 0.98 -19.93 3.10
CA MET A 732 -0.13 -20.64 2.44
C MET A 732 -1.51 -20.18 2.91
N ASN A 733 -1.62 -19.61 4.11
CA ASN A 733 -2.89 -19.14 4.68
C ASN A 733 -2.99 -17.61 4.77
N ALA A 734 -2.07 -16.86 4.16
CA ALA A 734 -2.02 -15.39 4.28
C ALA A 734 -3.28 -14.68 3.75
N ASP A 735 -4.02 -15.32 2.85
CA ASP A 735 -5.25 -14.81 2.24
C ASP A 735 -6.55 -15.46 2.78
N ARG A 736 -6.44 -16.26 3.85
CA ARG A 736 -7.56 -17.01 4.44
C ARG A 736 -8.39 -16.15 5.40
N TYR A 737 -8.99 -15.09 4.86
CA TYR A 737 -9.89 -14.20 5.60
C TYR A 737 -11.28 -14.79 5.86
N ASP A 738 -11.57 -15.96 5.30
CA ASP A 738 -12.83 -16.68 5.48
C ASP A 738 -12.94 -17.44 6.82
N VAL A 739 -11.85 -17.49 7.60
CA VAL A 739 -11.75 -18.29 8.85
C VAL A 739 -11.32 -17.48 10.07
#